data_AF-A0A7T6VPW3-F1
#
_entry.id   AF-A0A7T6VPW3-F1
#
_cell.length_a   1.000
_cell.length_b   1.000
_cell.length_c   1.000
_cell.angle_alpha   90.00
_cell.angle_beta   90.00
_cell.angle_gamma   90.00
#
_symmetry.space_group_name_H-M   'P 1'
#
loop_
_entity.id
_entity.type
_entity.pdbx_description
1 polymer ?
#
loop_
_entity_poly.entity_id
_entity_poly.type
_entity_poly.pdbx_seq_one_letter_code
_entity_poly.pdbx_strand_id
1 'polypeptide(L)'
;MNNLLKRFFSVFLMTVLTFSTIAVSIGNGGTSYASSSNSVSISRNEIVKNNVVYLNSTKNNNINASSTISYVDNNGEELKFSPVYNDDTETYYFEVLINKAGNWKVKEHNIEGITNIDELDITVHDTLNDMTGSSTGYVYTSAITGNSNISGENLEQILSQLIGLNRNGNYSEVKVTIGNGNSSGIFYIDFDGVSSSINIPSNIYLEAGNYTLTIEVDGYSTTENIVLTTDYTNVEDINYDESPQLRSLSSTSKLSSDFYVKRYSGNDRYATAVEISKSKFSTAENIILVNGDSVNEILSAASLAKQKNAPILLTKADTLNNYSEAEINRLKAKNIFIVGSEKEIGKGIETKLQNNGKVVTRLTGSNIYKTAISVAKQLSSFNTVIVSSSSSYSDSLSAAALSASKGYPILYVENSSIPNDTLNYIKSSNCSVILVGGPATISNSVQDKLKAESKSVTRVHGANRYGTSINLAKNYFSSTSIINLATGNTFADSLSGASVAGLNNSPVVLVEGNSVSADLKGYITSSKAKTINIYGGPASVSKEYENSVQKTLNEIYNSSSIQGSNTSVKILLDPGHGAGSSHNRGYVGPRWKNEGDGNYYFSLLLKKELEAYGIQVGTTRASIGKDPSLASRGQSAKGYDLFISLHTNALNGSAKGVEIYEDVNARATSLATNLTKTISSTLGTSNRGVKYRYYGANTSGVNPKSNYYGVLRNNAAPAGMLIEHCFHDNLADVTKYESKAETLAKNMASTIASYYGVK
;
A
#
# COMPACT_ATOMS: atom_id res chain seq x y z
N MET A 1 -15.58 -61.09 40.98
CA MET A 1 -15.24 -62.30 40.22
C MET A 1 -15.32 -61.94 38.74
N ASN A 2 -14.25 -61.68 38.00
CA ASN A 2 -12.99 -62.42 37.92
C ASN A 2 -13.20 -63.92 38.07
N ASN A 3 -13.25 -64.64 36.96
CA ASN A 3 -12.15 -65.51 36.57
C ASN A 3 -12.58 -66.48 35.47
N LEU A 4 -12.08 -66.21 34.26
CA LEU A 4 -11.85 -67.18 33.20
C LEU A 4 -11.03 -66.43 32.11
N LEU A 5 -9.73 -66.11 32.18
CA LEU A 5 -8.61 -66.47 33.06
C LEU A 5 -8.70 -67.86 33.67
N LYS A 6 -8.71 -68.88 32.79
CA LYS A 6 -8.14 -70.24 33.01
C LYS A 6 -8.34 -71.18 31.82
N ARG A 7 -8.07 -70.69 30.62
CA ARG A 7 -7.80 -71.47 29.41
C ARG A 7 -6.99 -70.52 28.51
N PHE A 8 -5.68 -70.61 28.37
CA PHE A 8 -4.76 -71.70 28.64
C PHE A 8 -3.40 -71.09 28.99
N PHE A 9 -3.13 -71.04 30.29
CA PHE A 9 -1.77 -71.05 30.81
C PHE A 9 -1.34 -72.52 30.75
N SER A 10 -0.66 -72.87 29.67
CA SER A 10 0.08 -74.12 29.45
C SER A 10 1.03 -73.75 28.32
N VAL A 11 2.20 -73.18 28.57
CA VAL A 11 3.31 -73.86 29.22
C VAL A 11 3.99 -72.93 30.23
N PHE A 12 3.58 -73.12 31.46
CA PHE A 12 4.28 -72.81 32.69
C PHE A 12 5.54 -73.68 32.77
N LEU A 13 6.52 -73.19 33.54
CA LEU A 13 7.54 -74.00 34.19
C LEU A 13 8.63 -74.55 33.24
N MET A 14 9.91 -74.45 33.56
CA MET A 14 10.54 -74.17 34.83
C MET A 14 12.03 -73.99 34.57
N THR A 15 12.59 -72.98 35.23
CA THR A 15 13.82 -73.08 36.03
C THR A 15 15.19 -73.43 35.43
N VAL A 16 16.12 -72.68 36.04
CA VAL A 16 17.38 -73.13 36.64
C VAL A 16 18.58 -73.00 35.70
N LEU A 17 19.30 -71.89 35.95
CA LEU A 17 20.71 -71.85 36.32
C LEU A 17 21.65 -72.54 35.30
N THR A 18 22.61 -71.88 34.68
CA THR A 18 23.84 -71.41 35.33
C THR A 18 24.82 -70.99 34.23
N PHE A 19 25.56 -69.92 34.51
CA PHE A 19 26.95 -69.61 34.13
C PHE A 19 27.40 -69.65 32.67
N SER A 20 27.77 -68.47 32.15
CA SER A 20 29.17 -68.02 31.99
C SER A 20 29.20 -66.85 30.98
N THR A 21 29.19 -65.59 31.42
CA THR A 21 30.36 -64.71 31.67
C THR A 21 30.91 -63.98 30.43
N ILE A 22 31.18 -62.69 30.66
CA ILE A 22 32.18 -61.80 30.02
C ILE A 22 31.70 -61.13 28.71
N ALA A 23 31.75 -59.79 28.54
CA ALA A 23 32.27 -58.73 29.38
C ALA A 23 32.04 -57.34 28.73
N VAL A 24 31.84 -56.32 29.60
CA VAL A 24 32.52 -55.00 29.58
C VAL A 24 32.07 -54.04 28.44
N SER A 25 31.70 -52.78 28.67
CA SER A 25 31.97 -51.87 29.80
C SER A 25 31.08 -50.63 29.74
N ILE A 26 30.59 -50.19 30.91
CA ILE A 26 30.70 -48.84 31.52
C ILE A 26 30.22 -47.64 30.64
N GLY A 27 29.32 -46.77 31.08
CA GLY A 27 28.75 -46.61 32.42
C GLY A 27 27.76 -45.44 32.48
N ASN A 28 27.00 -45.49 33.57
CA ASN A 28 26.17 -44.48 34.18
C ASN A 28 26.50 -43.02 33.83
N GLY A 29 25.45 -42.28 33.50
CA GLY A 29 25.41 -40.82 33.63
C GLY A 29 24.00 -40.26 33.77
N GLY A 30 22.96 -41.09 33.95
CA GLY A 30 21.67 -40.61 34.40
C GLY A 30 21.72 -40.39 35.91
N THR A 31 22.23 -39.23 36.34
CA THR A 31 21.71 -38.42 37.47
C THR A 31 22.68 -37.28 37.80
N SER A 32 22.22 -36.05 37.59
CA SER A 32 22.15 -35.05 38.65
C SER A 32 20.87 -34.23 38.42
N TYR A 33 19.77 -34.67 39.04
CA TYR A 33 18.78 -33.68 39.46
C TYR A 33 19.40 -32.98 40.66
N ALA A 34 19.97 -31.80 40.44
CA ALA A 34 20.20 -30.88 41.53
C ALA A 34 18.83 -30.32 41.95
N SER A 35 18.17 -31.02 42.87
CA SER A 35 17.03 -30.51 43.59
C SER A 35 17.49 -29.43 44.57
N SER A 36 17.70 -28.21 44.07
CA SER A 36 17.61 -26.96 44.83
C SER A 36 17.43 -25.81 43.85
N SER A 37 16.28 -25.15 43.91
CA SER A 37 15.74 -24.22 42.91
C SER A 37 16.42 -22.85 42.83
N ASN A 38 17.75 -22.75 42.90
CA ASN A 38 18.49 -21.48 42.91
C ASN A 38 19.77 -21.47 42.03
N SER A 39 19.98 -22.36 41.07
CA SER A 39 21.22 -22.37 40.25
C SER A 39 21.19 -21.37 39.07
N VAL A 40 22.37 -20.92 38.65
CA VAL A 40 22.59 -20.36 37.30
C VAL A 40 22.94 -21.54 36.42
N SER A 41 22.21 -21.76 35.33
CA SER A 41 22.55 -22.79 34.34
C SER A 41 22.96 -22.15 33.03
N ILE A 42 24.05 -22.61 32.44
CA ILE A 42 24.23 -22.49 30.99
C ILE A 42 23.34 -23.57 30.38
N SER A 43 22.62 -23.26 29.30
CA SER A 43 21.78 -24.25 28.63
C SER A 43 22.57 -25.44 28.09
N ARG A 44 23.90 -25.34 27.94
CA ARG A 44 24.81 -26.42 27.51
C ARG A 44 26.22 -26.29 28.06
N ASN A 45 26.90 -27.43 28.14
CA ASN A 45 28.31 -27.53 28.50
C ASN A 45 29.25 -27.46 27.28
N GLU A 46 28.73 -27.20 26.08
CA GLU A 46 29.52 -27.01 24.86
C GLU A 46 28.95 -25.89 23.98
N ILE A 47 29.81 -25.01 23.45
CA ILE A 47 29.42 -23.84 22.64
C ILE A 47 30.41 -23.57 21.50
N VAL A 48 30.01 -22.79 20.50
CA VAL A 48 30.93 -22.34 19.43
C VAL A 48 31.60 -21.02 19.81
N LYS A 49 32.89 -20.93 19.55
CA LYS A 49 33.73 -19.73 19.76
C LYS A 49 33.10 -18.48 19.14
N ASN A 50 33.23 -17.37 19.85
CA ASN A 50 32.66 -16.05 19.49
C ASN A 50 31.13 -15.96 19.51
N ASN A 51 30.41 -17.00 19.96
CA ASN A 51 28.99 -16.87 20.26
C ASN A 51 28.78 -16.36 21.69
N VAL A 52 27.83 -15.43 21.83
CA VAL A 52 27.42 -14.89 23.14
C VAL A 52 26.42 -15.86 23.76
N VAL A 53 26.68 -16.23 25.01
CA VAL A 53 25.82 -17.08 25.82
C VAL A 53 25.26 -16.26 26.98
N TYR A 54 23.97 -16.39 27.23
CA TYR A 54 23.28 -15.63 28.27
C TYR A 54 23.04 -16.51 29.49
N LEU A 55 23.55 -16.11 30.65
CA LEU A 55 23.34 -16.84 31.90
C LEU A 55 22.31 -16.14 32.77
N ASN A 56 21.21 -16.84 33.00
CA ASN A 56 20.07 -16.39 33.80
C ASN A 56 19.87 -17.33 35.00
N SER A 57 19.29 -16.82 36.08
CA SER A 57 18.80 -17.67 37.19
C SER A 57 17.46 -18.30 36.80
N THR A 58 17.27 -19.58 37.11
CA THR A 58 16.07 -20.35 36.72
C THR A 58 14.79 -19.95 37.46
N LYS A 59 14.88 -19.20 38.57
CA LYS A 59 13.77 -18.53 39.28
C LYS A 59 14.36 -17.70 40.44
N ASN A 60 14.01 -16.41 40.53
CA ASN A 60 14.15 -15.50 41.72
C ASN A 60 15.15 -14.32 41.69
N ASN A 61 15.58 -13.76 40.55
CA ASN A 61 16.42 -12.53 40.53
C ASN A 61 17.72 -12.62 41.38
N ASN A 62 18.30 -13.82 41.53
CA ASN A 62 19.54 -14.03 42.31
C ASN A 62 20.77 -13.33 41.70
N ILE A 63 20.70 -12.95 40.42
CA ILE A 63 21.67 -12.10 39.74
C ILE A 63 21.24 -10.66 39.97
N ASN A 64 22.16 -9.84 40.48
CA ASN A 64 21.95 -8.42 40.74
C ASN A 64 23.17 -7.61 40.27
N ALA A 65 23.10 -6.27 40.34
CA ALA A 65 24.17 -5.38 39.86
C ALA A 65 25.57 -5.64 40.45
N SER A 66 25.66 -6.32 41.60
CA SER A 66 26.92 -6.64 42.28
C SER A 66 27.44 -8.05 42.02
N SER A 67 26.68 -8.87 41.27
CA SER A 67 27.07 -10.24 40.99
C SER A 67 28.29 -10.31 40.07
N THR A 68 29.12 -11.35 40.21
CA THR A 68 30.24 -11.63 39.31
C THR A 68 30.40 -13.12 39.04
N ILE A 69 30.94 -13.47 37.88
CA ILE A 69 31.37 -14.84 37.57
C ILE A 69 32.65 -14.81 36.75
N SER A 70 33.58 -15.72 37.03
CA SER A 70 34.80 -15.89 36.24
C SER A 70 35.04 -17.32 35.82
N TYR A 71 35.57 -17.48 34.61
CA TYR A 71 35.95 -18.75 34.00
C TYR A 71 37.45 -18.81 33.80
N VAL A 72 38.04 -19.98 33.99
CA VAL A 72 39.46 -20.24 33.75
C VAL A 72 39.66 -21.37 32.76
N ASP A 73 40.57 -21.20 31.81
CA ASP A 73 40.96 -22.27 30.89
C ASP A 73 42.06 -23.17 31.48
N ASN A 74 42.38 -24.27 30.80
CA ASN A 74 43.44 -25.20 31.22
C ASN A 74 44.86 -24.58 31.24
N ASN A 75 45.06 -23.40 30.64
CA ASN A 75 46.33 -22.67 30.64
C ASN A 75 46.39 -21.60 31.76
N GLY A 76 45.33 -21.47 32.56
CA GLY A 76 45.22 -20.50 33.66
C GLY A 76 44.74 -19.11 33.23
N GLU A 77 44.28 -18.93 31.99
CA GLU A 77 43.71 -17.66 31.51
C GLU A 77 42.31 -17.48 32.10
N GLU A 78 42.04 -16.32 32.73
CA GLU A 78 40.78 -16.04 33.43
C GLU A 78 39.97 -14.94 32.73
N LEU A 79 38.69 -15.22 32.48
CA LEU A 79 37.70 -14.27 31.97
C LEU A 79 36.69 -13.93 33.08
N LYS A 80 36.44 -12.64 33.31
CA LYS A 80 35.48 -12.14 34.31
C LYS A 80 34.31 -11.46 33.62
N PHE A 81 33.10 -11.77 34.08
CA PHE A 81 31.86 -11.22 33.55
C PHE A 81 31.07 -10.50 34.65
N SER A 82 30.47 -9.38 34.26
CA SER A 82 29.55 -8.59 35.08
C SER A 82 28.15 -8.65 34.46
N PRO A 83 27.09 -8.51 35.26
CA PRO A 83 25.73 -8.66 34.78
C PRO A 83 25.25 -7.39 34.06
N VAL A 84 24.40 -7.59 33.06
CA VAL A 84 23.71 -6.57 32.28
C VAL A 84 22.25 -6.51 32.75
N TYR A 85 21.72 -5.30 32.90
CA TYR A 85 20.31 -5.09 33.23
C TYR A 85 19.45 -5.08 31.96
N ASN A 86 18.33 -5.79 31.97
CA ASN A 86 17.33 -5.78 30.90
C ASN A 86 16.15 -4.90 31.32
N ASP A 87 15.97 -3.75 30.66
CA ASP A 87 14.89 -2.80 30.96
C ASP A 87 13.48 -3.37 30.66
N ASP A 88 13.35 -4.26 29.68
CA ASP A 88 12.05 -4.81 29.26
C ASP A 88 11.53 -5.89 30.23
N THR A 89 12.43 -6.60 30.90
CA THR A 89 12.10 -7.70 31.84
C THR A 89 12.36 -7.35 33.30
N GLU A 90 12.98 -6.20 33.57
CA GLU A 90 13.40 -5.74 34.90
C GLU A 90 14.31 -6.74 35.65
N THR A 91 15.19 -7.45 34.93
CA THR A 91 16.09 -8.47 35.51
C THR A 91 17.55 -8.30 35.08
N TYR A 92 18.49 -8.84 35.87
CA TYR A 92 19.91 -8.91 35.53
C TYR A 92 20.30 -10.29 35.00
N TYR A 93 21.25 -10.32 34.05
CA TYR A 93 21.79 -11.54 33.43
C TYR A 93 23.27 -11.36 33.08
N PHE A 94 24.02 -12.44 32.87
CA PHE A 94 25.40 -12.33 32.34
C PHE A 94 25.44 -12.57 30.83
N GLU A 95 26.16 -11.71 30.11
CA GLU A 95 26.60 -11.96 28.74
C GLU A 95 28.00 -12.59 28.77
N VAL A 96 28.09 -13.87 28.42
CA VAL A 96 29.34 -14.62 28.40
C VAL A 96 29.78 -14.84 26.97
N LEU A 97 30.86 -14.15 26.58
CA LEU A 97 31.49 -14.30 25.28
C LEU A 97 32.89 -14.88 25.47
N ILE A 98 33.09 -16.11 25.01
CA ILE A 98 34.40 -16.77 25.03
C ILE A 98 34.92 -16.86 23.60
N ASN A 99 35.99 -16.13 23.33
CA ASN A 99 36.57 -15.97 22.00
C ASN A 99 37.69 -16.99 21.69
N LYS A 100 37.89 -17.99 22.56
CA LYS A 100 38.95 -18.99 22.44
C LYS A 100 38.40 -20.38 22.73
N ALA A 101 38.64 -21.31 21.81
CA ALA A 101 38.25 -22.70 21.91
C ALA A 101 39.04 -23.41 23.02
N GLY A 102 38.43 -24.42 23.65
CA GLY A 102 39.00 -25.18 24.78
C GLY A 102 38.01 -25.36 25.92
N ASN A 103 38.45 -26.05 26.98
CA ASN A 103 37.64 -26.27 28.18
C ASN A 103 37.82 -25.11 29.16
N TRP A 104 36.71 -24.57 29.63
CA TRP A 104 36.61 -23.45 30.55
C TRP A 104 35.80 -23.89 31.76
N LYS A 105 36.32 -23.63 32.96
CA LYS A 105 35.67 -23.98 34.22
C LYS A 105 35.38 -22.74 35.02
N VAL A 106 34.29 -22.72 35.78
CA VAL A 106 34.06 -21.62 36.72
C VAL A 106 35.15 -21.63 37.79
N LYS A 107 35.81 -20.49 37.96
CA LYS A 107 36.89 -20.30 38.93
C LYS A 107 36.36 -19.65 40.20
N GLU A 108 35.67 -18.52 40.06
CA GLU A 108 35.10 -17.75 41.17
C GLU A 108 33.75 -17.18 40.76
N HIS A 109 32.85 -17.03 41.73
CA HIS A 109 31.57 -16.37 41.54
C HIS A 109 31.11 -15.70 42.84
N ASN A 110 30.33 -14.64 42.69
CA ASN A 110 29.64 -13.99 43.79
C ASN A 110 28.19 -13.77 43.35
N ILE A 111 27.33 -14.76 43.58
CA ILE A 111 25.92 -14.70 43.21
C ILE A 111 25.10 -15.05 44.45
N GLU A 112 24.17 -14.16 44.81
CA GLU A 112 23.47 -14.23 46.08
C GLU A 112 22.56 -15.48 46.15
N GLY A 113 22.65 -16.23 47.24
CA GLY A 113 21.82 -17.43 47.45
C GLY A 113 22.24 -18.68 46.65
N ILE A 114 23.37 -18.63 45.93
CA ILE A 114 23.92 -19.75 45.15
C ILE A 114 25.27 -20.14 45.72
N THR A 115 25.42 -21.42 46.13
CA THR A 115 26.63 -21.90 46.85
C THR A 115 27.36 -23.04 46.15
N ASN A 116 26.82 -23.60 45.06
CA ASN A 116 27.44 -24.65 44.24
C ASN A 116 27.24 -24.31 42.74
N ILE A 117 28.25 -23.71 42.11
CA ILE A 117 28.24 -23.39 40.66
C ILE A 117 29.15 -24.36 39.86
N ASP A 118 29.67 -25.40 40.51
CA ASP A 118 30.65 -26.36 39.96
C ASP A 118 30.15 -27.18 38.74
N GLU A 119 28.89 -27.01 38.32
CA GLU A 119 28.28 -27.67 37.15
C GLU A 119 28.37 -26.85 35.84
N LEU A 120 29.00 -25.67 35.85
CA LEU A 120 29.07 -24.77 34.68
C LEU A 120 30.31 -24.93 33.79
N ASP A 121 30.91 -26.13 33.72
CA ASP A 121 32.04 -26.35 32.82
C ASP A 121 31.59 -26.23 31.34
N ILE A 122 32.32 -25.46 30.52
CA ILE A 122 32.03 -25.26 29.09
C ILE A 122 33.21 -25.68 28.22
N THR A 123 32.93 -26.48 27.20
CA THR A 123 33.84 -26.74 26.08
C THR A 123 33.51 -25.80 24.93
N VAL A 124 34.46 -24.98 24.50
CA VAL A 124 34.30 -24.06 23.39
C VAL A 124 34.95 -24.67 22.15
N HIS A 125 34.21 -24.81 21.05
CA HIS A 125 34.69 -25.36 19.78
C HIS A 125 34.99 -24.25 18.77
N ASP A 126 35.95 -24.46 17.87
CA ASP A 126 36.31 -23.47 16.85
C ASP A 126 35.22 -23.30 15.78
N THR A 127 34.56 -24.39 15.38
CA THR A 127 33.45 -24.36 14.43
C THR A 127 32.28 -25.23 14.86
N LEU A 128 31.10 -24.96 14.30
CA LEU A 128 29.91 -25.79 14.48
C LEU A 128 30.11 -27.23 13.97
N ASN A 129 30.89 -27.40 12.90
CA ASN A 129 31.22 -28.73 12.38
C ASN A 129 32.10 -29.51 13.36
N ASP A 130 33.04 -28.84 14.04
CA ASP A 130 33.87 -29.47 15.08
C ASP A 130 33.04 -29.91 16.29
N MET A 131 32.03 -29.10 16.66
CA MET A 131 31.12 -29.40 17.76
C MET A 131 30.12 -30.53 17.43
N THR A 132 29.65 -30.61 16.19
CA THR A 132 28.49 -31.46 15.83
C THR A 132 28.80 -32.64 14.91
N GLY A 133 29.99 -32.66 14.29
CA GLY A 133 30.41 -33.72 13.37
C GLY A 133 29.67 -33.74 12.02
N SER A 134 28.84 -32.74 11.70
CA SER A 134 28.07 -32.66 10.45
C SER A 134 28.23 -31.29 9.76
N SER A 135 28.33 -31.31 8.43
CA SER A 135 28.39 -30.11 7.58
C SER A 135 27.03 -29.68 7.02
N THR A 136 25.96 -30.44 7.27
CA THR A 136 24.60 -30.19 6.77
C THR A 136 23.58 -30.50 7.83
N GLY A 137 22.50 -29.72 7.90
CA GLY A 137 21.38 -30.07 8.76
C GLY A 137 20.02 -29.91 8.07
N TYR A 138 18.99 -30.39 8.74
CA TYR A 138 17.58 -30.46 8.37
C TYR A 138 16.73 -29.31 8.97
N VAL A 139 15.62 -28.90 8.36
CA VAL A 139 14.63 -28.05 9.06
C VAL A 139 13.48 -28.96 9.50
N TYR A 140 13.26 -29.09 10.81
CA TYR A 140 12.05 -29.75 11.31
C TYR A 140 10.83 -28.87 11.02
N THR A 141 9.82 -29.44 10.37
CA THR A 141 8.64 -28.68 9.89
C THR A 141 7.71 -28.18 10.99
N SER A 142 7.87 -28.66 12.23
CA SER A 142 7.25 -28.05 13.42
C SER A 142 7.80 -26.64 13.73
N ALA A 143 9.00 -26.29 13.26
CA ALA A 143 9.59 -24.95 13.40
C ALA A 143 8.95 -23.89 12.47
N ILE A 144 8.01 -24.29 11.60
CA ILE A 144 7.22 -23.40 10.73
C ILE A 144 5.76 -23.37 11.24
N THR A 145 5.58 -23.31 12.56
CA THR A 145 4.26 -23.09 13.16
C THR A 145 4.34 -22.03 14.25
N GLY A 146 3.48 -21.02 14.15
CA GLY A 146 3.48 -19.82 15.00
C GLY A 146 4.30 -18.67 14.41
N ASN A 147 3.64 -17.72 13.75
CA ASN A 147 4.22 -16.46 13.22
C ASN A 147 5.61 -16.59 12.57
N SER A 148 5.87 -17.68 11.85
CA SER A 148 7.12 -17.88 11.11
C SER A 148 6.94 -17.34 9.69
N ASN A 149 7.59 -16.22 9.37
CA ASN A 149 7.53 -15.60 8.05
C ASN A 149 8.45 -16.35 7.08
N ILE A 150 7.89 -16.88 5.98
CA ILE A 150 8.69 -17.26 4.80
C ILE A 150 8.95 -15.97 4.02
N SER A 151 10.13 -15.38 4.16
CA SER A 151 10.51 -14.20 3.37
C SER A 151 11.12 -14.63 2.03
N GLY A 152 10.35 -14.48 0.96
CA GLY A 152 10.89 -14.24 -0.38
C GLY A 152 10.58 -12.78 -0.77
N GLU A 153 11.45 -12.12 -1.53
CA GLU A 153 11.34 -10.69 -1.87
C GLU A 153 9.99 -10.31 -2.51
N ASN A 154 9.26 -11.29 -3.03
CA ASN A 154 7.96 -11.13 -3.67
C ASN A 154 6.83 -11.97 -3.06
N LEU A 155 7.03 -12.72 -1.96
CA LEU A 155 5.99 -13.67 -1.52
C LEU A 155 4.70 -12.96 -1.06
N GLU A 156 4.80 -11.94 -0.21
CA GLU A 156 3.64 -11.10 0.15
C GLU A 156 3.08 -10.33 -1.06
N GLN A 157 3.95 -9.94 -2.01
CA GLN A 157 3.56 -9.23 -3.23
C GLN A 157 2.81 -10.13 -4.23
N ILE A 158 3.15 -11.41 -4.30
CA ILE A 158 2.51 -12.42 -5.16
C ILE A 158 1.23 -12.91 -4.51
N LEU A 159 1.25 -13.16 -3.19
CA LEU A 159 0.05 -13.51 -2.45
C LEU A 159 -0.99 -12.39 -2.49
N SER A 160 -0.57 -11.12 -2.41
CA SER A 160 -1.45 -9.96 -2.59
C SER A 160 -1.95 -9.75 -4.03
N GLN A 161 -1.27 -10.32 -5.03
CA GLN A 161 -1.73 -10.36 -6.43
C GLN A 161 -2.72 -11.50 -6.72
N LEU A 162 -2.70 -12.56 -5.90
CA LEU A 162 -3.54 -13.75 -6.04
C LEU A 162 -4.82 -13.71 -5.20
N ILE A 163 -5.09 -12.62 -4.47
CA ILE A 163 -6.32 -12.42 -3.68
C ILE A 163 -7.50 -12.16 -4.62
N GLY A 164 -8.10 -13.22 -5.11
CA GLY A 164 -9.49 -13.24 -5.58
C GLY A 164 -10.38 -13.75 -4.45
N LEU A 165 -11.42 -12.99 -4.10
CA LEU A 165 -12.56 -13.60 -3.41
C LEU A 165 -13.21 -14.57 -4.40
N ASN A 166 -13.51 -15.79 -3.96
CA ASN A 166 -14.37 -16.66 -4.74
C ASN A 166 -15.79 -16.04 -4.84
N ARG A 167 -16.66 -16.63 -5.66
CA ARG A 167 -18.00 -16.08 -5.97
C ARG A 167 -18.92 -15.89 -4.76
N ASN A 168 -18.54 -16.41 -3.59
CA ASN A 168 -19.31 -16.31 -2.35
C ASN A 168 -18.70 -15.33 -1.34
N GLY A 169 -17.60 -14.64 -1.69
CA GLY A 169 -16.92 -13.71 -0.77
C GLY A 169 -16.01 -14.40 0.25
N ASN A 170 -15.68 -15.68 0.05
CA ASN A 170 -14.67 -16.38 0.83
C ASN A 170 -13.33 -16.36 0.08
N TYR A 171 -12.21 -16.42 0.81
CA TYR A 171 -10.89 -16.57 0.19
C TYR A 171 -10.81 -17.88 -0.62
N SER A 172 -10.21 -17.84 -1.80
CA SER A 172 -9.98 -19.03 -2.63
C SER A 172 -8.93 -19.93 -1.99
N GLU A 173 -9.11 -21.25 -2.05
CA GLU A 173 -8.04 -22.22 -1.76
C GLU A 173 -6.85 -21.92 -2.69
N VAL A 174 -5.72 -21.51 -2.11
CA VAL A 174 -4.48 -21.31 -2.86
C VAL A 174 -3.69 -22.61 -2.82
N LYS A 175 -3.54 -23.26 -3.96
CA LYS A 175 -2.74 -24.48 -4.07
C LYS A 175 -1.28 -24.09 -4.30
N VAL A 176 -0.42 -24.45 -3.36
CA VAL A 176 1.02 -24.18 -3.46
C VAL A 176 1.76 -25.50 -3.59
N THR A 177 2.57 -25.65 -4.63
CA THR A 177 3.47 -26.80 -4.81
C THR A 177 4.91 -26.35 -4.62
N ILE A 178 5.61 -26.89 -3.63
CA ILE A 178 7.06 -26.70 -3.49
C ILE A 178 7.74 -27.92 -4.10
N GLY A 179 8.75 -27.74 -4.94
CA GLY A 179 9.57 -28.85 -5.42
C GLY A 179 10.98 -28.46 -5.85
N ASN A 180 11.90 -29.43 -5.75
CA ASN A 180 13.30 -29.30 -6.22
C ASN A 180 13.70 -30.44 -7.19
N GLY A 181 12.71 -31.17 -7.73
CA GLY A 181 12.92 -32.32 -8.61
C GLY A 181 12.99 -33.68 -7.90
N ASN A 182 13.28 -33.73 -6.58
CA ASN A 182 13.36 -34.96 -5.79
C ASN A 182 12.33 -35.05 -4.66
N SER A 183 11.86 -33.91 -4.14
CA SER A 183 10.80 -33.83 -3.11
C SER A 183 9.74 -32.81 -3.51
N SER A 184 8.46 -33.09 -3.24
CA SER A 184 7.37 -32.13 -3.50
C SER A 184 6.22 -32.22 -2.50
N GLY A 185 5.54 -31.11 -2.22
CA GLY A 185 4.36 -31.05 -1.35
C GLY A 185 3.30 -30.07 -1.85
N ILE A 186 2.02 -30.33 -1.56
CA ILE A 186 0.89 -29.44 -1.85
C ILE A 186 0.39 -28.80 -0.55
N PHE A 187 0.20 -27.48 -0.53
CA PHE A 187 -0.22 -26.71 0.63
C PHE A 187 -1.41 -25.81 0.32
N TYR A 188 -2.14 -25.47 1.37
CA TYR A 188 -3.26 -24.53 1.35
C TYR A 188 -2.95 -23.36 2.31
N ILE A 189 -3.21 -22.14 1.86
CA ILE A 189 -3.00 -20.92 2.65
C ILE A 189 -4.34 -20.46 3.23
N ASP A 190 -4.39 -20.30 4.56
CA ASP A 190 -5.46 -19.56 5.24
C ASP A 190 -5.02 -18.10 5.39
N PHE A 191 -5.87 -17.15 5.01
CA PHE A 191 -5.58 -15.71 5.05
C PHE A 191 -6.62 -14.98 5.88
N ASP A 192 -6.20 -14.34 6.98
CA ASP A 192 -7.08 -13.65 7.94
C ASP A 192 -7.17 -12.13 7.72
N GLY A 193 -6.51 -11.62 6.67
CA GLY A 193 -6.48 -10.20 6.34
C GLY A 193 -5.33 -9.42 6.99
N VAL A 194 -4.45 -10.05 7.77
CA VAL A 194 -3.33 -9.38 8.44
C VAL A 194 -1.99 -10.11 8.23
N SER A 195 -1.99 -11.43 8.03
CA SER A 195 -0.77 -12.20 7.72
C SER A 195 -1.04 -13.35 6.73
N SER A 196 0.00 -13.78 6.01
CA SER A 196 -0.04 -15.00 5.19
C SER A 196 0.95 -16.03 5.74
N SER A 197 0.47 -17.15 6.25
CA SER A 197 1.29 -18.30 6.64
C SER A 197 1.02 -19.48 5.71
N ILE A 198 2.08 -20.19 5.28
CA ILE A 198 1.95 -21.44 4.53
C ILE A 198 2.01 -22.58 5.55
N ASN A 199 0.88 -23.25 5.77
CA ASN A 199 0.84 -24.42 6.65
C ASN A 199 1.36 -25.64 5.88
N ILE A 200 2.51 -26.15 6.31
CA ILE A 200 3.09 -27.40 5.81
C ILE A 200 2.54 -28.55 6.67
N PRO A 201 1.80 -29.53 6.10
CA PRO A 201 1.41 -30.73 6.82
C PRO A 201 2.61 -31.41 7.50
N SER A 202 2.40 -31.88 8.72
CA SER A 202 3.42 -32.46 9.60
C SER A 202 4.10 -33.73 9.05
N ASN A 203 3.64 -34.25 7.92
CA ASN A 203 4.17 -35.43 7.24
C ASN A 203 5.02 -35.12 5.99
N ILE A 204 5.29 -33.85 5.69
CA ILE A 204 6.15 -33.42 4.57
C ILE A 204 7.50 -32.95 5.12
N TYR A 205 8.60 -33.43 4.51
CA TYR A 205 9.98 -33.09 4.87
C TYR A 205 10.67 -32.39 3.70
N LEU A 206 11.30 -31.24 3.94
CA LEU A 206 12.05 -30.48 2.95
C LEU A 206 13.48 -30.23 3.46
N GLU A 207 14.48 -30.59 2.66
CA GLU A 207 15.89 -30.33 2.94
C GLU A 207 16.22 -28.84 2.75
N ALA A 208 17.30 -28.33 3.35
CA ALA A 208 17.83 -27.04 2.90
C ALA A 208 18.30 -27.14 1.45
N GLY A 209 18.01 -26.11 0.67
CA GLY A 209 18.33 -26.07 -0.74
C GLY A 209 17.50 -25.06 -1.50
N ASN A 210 17.70 -25.00 -2.81
CA ASN A 210 16.92 -24.15 -3.69
C ASN A 210 15.67 -24.92 -4.13
N TYR A 211 14.51 -24.27 -4.04
CA TYR A 211 13.22 -24.81 -4.45
C TYR A 211 12.54 -23.87 -5.43
N THR A 212 11.69 -24.44 -6.26
CA THR A 212 10.71 -23.69 -7.03
C THR A 212 9.35 -23.84 -6.37
N LEU A 213 8.76 -22.71 -6.03
CA LEU A 213 7.43 -22.53 -5.47
C LEU A 213 6.45 -22.27 -6.61
N THR A 214 5.60 -23.23 -6.94
CA THR A 214 4.53 -23.06 -7.93
C THR A 214 3.22 -22.75 -7.22
N ILE A 215 2.57 -21.64 -7.56
CA ILE A 215 1.32 -21.21 -6.93
C ILE A 215 0.21 -21.23 -7.98
N GLU A 216 -0.87 -21.95 -7.71
CA GLU A 216 -2.02 -22.14 -8.60
C GLU A 216 -3.34 -21.67 -7.93
N VAL A 217 -4.09 -20.78 -8.61
CA VAL A 217 -5.41 -20.30 -8.16
C VAL A 217 -6.34 -20.08 -9.36
N ASP A 218 -7.53 -20.68 -9.36
CA ASP A 218 -8.58 -20.47 -10.38
C ASP A 218 -8.09 -20.50 -11.85
N GLY A 219 -7.12 -21.36 -12.15
CA GLY A 219 -6.54 -21.54 -13.50
C GLY A 219 -5.36 -20.64 -13.84
N TYR A 220 -4.91 -19.79 -12.92
CA TYR A 220 -3.65 -19.04 -13.00
C TYR A 220 -2.54 -19.78 -12.26
N SER A 221 -1.33 -19.79 -12.83
CA SER A 221 -0.14 -20.39 -12.23
C SER A 221 1.05 -19.42 -12.31
N THR A 222 1.80 -19.29 -11.23
CA THR A 222 3.10 -18.58 -11.21
C THR A 222 4.15 -19.40 -10.45
N THR A 223 5.43 -19.10 -10.67
CA THR A 223 6.55 -19.79 -10.00
C THR A 223 7.54 -18.80 -9.41
N GLU A 224 8.05 -19.08 -8.22
CA GLU A 224 9.15 -18.33 -7.59
C GLU A 224 10.26 -19.24 -7.11
N ASN A 225 11.49 -18.76 -7.15
CA ASN A 225 12.62 -19.51 -6.58
C ASN A 225 12.82 -19.09 -5.14
N ILE A 226 12.86 -20.06 -4.23
CA ILE A 226 13.12 -19.84 -2.81
C ILE A 226 14.33 -20.67 -2.40
N VAL A 227 15.05 -20.20 -1.37
CA VAL A 227 16.14 -20.96 -0.75
C VAL A 227 15.72 -21.30 0.66
N LEU A 228 15.60 -22.58 0.96
CA LEU A 228 15.49 -23.06 2.34
C LEU A 228 16.92 -23.17 2.89
N THR A 229 17.25 -22.36 3.88
CA THR A 229 18.53 -22.47 4.61
C THR A 229 18.28 -23.11 5.96
N THR A 230 19.25 -23.85 6.47
CA THR A 230 19.22 -24.32 7.86
C THR A 230 20.13 -23.48 8.72
N ASP A 231 19.61 -22.89 9.78
CA ASP A 231 20.43 -22.36 10.87
C ASP A 231 20.58 -23.45 11.92
N TYR A 232 21.71 -24.12 11.89
CA TYR A 232 22.12 -24.97 13.01
C TYR A 232 23.01 -24.14 13.91
N THR A 233 22.55 -23.79 15.10
CA THR A 233 23.46 -23.32 16.14
C THR A 233 23.50 -24.24 17.35
N ASN A 234 22.64 -25.27 17.42
CA ASN A 234 22.48 -26.10 18.61
C ASN A 234 22.00 -27.52 18.29
N VAL A 235 22.53 -28.53 19.00
CA VAL A 235 22.22 -29.97 18.80
C VAL A 235 20.92 -30.42 19.51
N GLU A 236 20.27 -29.57 20.33
CA GLU A 236 19.01 -29.96 21.02
C GLU A 236 17.77 -29.79 20.14
N ASP A 237 17.85 -29.13 18.99
CA ASP A 237 16.71 -29.04 18.06
C ASP A 237 16.38 -30.39 17.37
N ILE A 238 17.04 -31.48 17.79
CA ILE A 238 16.81 -32.84 17.31
C ILE A 238 16.04 -33.68 18.34
N ASN A 239 15.88 -33.25 19.61
CA ASN A 239 15.11 -34.03 20.60
C ASN A 239 14.34 -33.16 21.60
N TYR A 240 13.00 -33.25 21.52
CA TYR A 240 11.99 -32.94 22.55
C TYR A 240 11.40 -31.50 22.67
N ASP A 241 10.22 -31.32 22.05
CA ASP A 241 8.96 -30.75 22.57
C ASP A 241 8.89 -29.38 23.30
N GLU A 242 9.65 -28.34 22.93
CA GLU A 242 9.22 -26.94 23.17
C GLU A 242 9.58 -26.00 22.00
N SER A 243 8.67 -25.08 21.65
CA SER A 243 8.68 -24.27 20.42
C SER A 243 9.84 -23.26 20.33
N PRO A 244 10.62 -23.22 19.22
CA PRO A 244 11.63 -22.18 18.97
C PRO A 244 11.01 -20.84 18.57
N GLN A 245 11.57 -19.72 19.06
CA GLN A 245 11.23 -18.34 18.67
C GLN A 245 12.17 -17.82 17.58
N LEU A 246 11.63 -17.25 16.50
CA LEU A 246 12.39 -16.67 15.38
C LEU A 246 13.05 -15.31 15.73
N ARG A 247 14.28 -15.09 15.26
CA ARG A 247 14.88 -13.76 15.03
C ARG A 247 15.32 -13.62 13.56
N SER A 248 15.15 -12.40 13.04
CA SER A 248 14.96 -12.00 11.63
C SER A 248 16.03 -12.39 10.60
N LEU A 249 15.57 -12.65 9.36
CA LEU A 249 16.34 -12.70 8.11
C LEU A 249 16.33 -11.34 7.40
N SER A 250 17.48 -10.91 6.86
CA SER A 250 17.60 -9.72 6.01
C SER A 250 17.95 -10.10 4.57
N SER A 251 17.29 -9.51 3.58
CA SER A 251 17.72 -9.57 2.17
C SER A 251 17.85 -8.18 1.56
N THR A 252 18.79 -8.07 0.63
CA THR A 252 19.05 -6.90 -0.21
C THR A 252 18.52 -7.15 -1.62
N SER A 253 17.30 -6.69 -1.91
CA SER A 253 16.76 -6.64 -3.28
C SER A 253 17.05 -5.30 -3.92
N LYS A 254 17.58 -5.35 -5.13
CA LYS A 254 17.48 -4.23 -6.06
C LYS A 254 16.25 -4.48 -6.92
N LEU A 255 15.09 -3.95 -6.51
CA LEU A 255 13.84 -3.98 -7.29
C LEU A 255 14.11 -3.45 -8.71
N SER A 256 13.86 -4.28 -9.73
CA SER A 256 13.73 -3.82 -11.11
C SER A 256 12.26 -3.81 -11.54
N SER A 257 11.38 -3.23 -10.72
CA SER A 257 10.12 -2.69 -11.23
C SER A 257 10.38 -1.28 -11.73
N ASP A 258 10.10 -1.02 -13.00
CA ASP A 258 10.31 0.28 -13.65
C ASP A 258 9.46 1.42 -13.04
N PHE A 259 8.48 1.09 -12.20
CA PHE A 259 7.58 2.01 -11.51
C PHE A 259 7.16 1.43 -10.15
N TYR A 260 7.03 2.26 -9.12
CA TYR A 260 6.68 1.82 -7.76
C TYR A 260 6.10 2.95 -6.91
N VAL A 261 5.32 2.57 -5.89
CA VAL A 261 4.90 3.46 -4.80
C VAL A 261 5.84 3.29 -3.61
N LYS A 262 6.32 4.40 -3.02
CA LYS A 262 7.17 4.37 -1.82
C LYS A 262 6.70 5.36 -0.78
N ARG A 263 6.60 4.92 0.48
CA ARG A 263 6.25 5.77 1.61
C ARG A 263 7.50 6.26 2.36
N TYR A 264 7.46 7.52 2.77
CA TYR A 264 8.40 8.13 3.71
C TYR A 264 7.59 8.66 4.89
N SER A 265 7.75 8.01 6.04
CA SER A 265 6.99 8.29 7.25
C SER A 265 7.78 7.85 8.48
N GLY A 266 7.61 8.58 9.58
CA GLY A 266 8.00 8.15 10.91
C GLY A 266 6.80 8.15 11.86
N ASN A 267 7.07 7.95 13.15
CA ASN A 267 6.05 7.89 14.20
C ASN A 267 5.24 9.20 14.35
N ASP A 268 5.84 10.33 13.95
CA ASP A 268 5.21 11.64 13.96
C ASP A 268 5.69 12.51 12.78
N ARG A 269 5.25 13.78 12.75
CA ARG A 269 5.62 14.74 11.71
C ARG A 269 7.11 15.09 11.69
N TYR A 270 7.78 15.10 12.85
CA TYR A 270 9.20 15.43 12.93
C TYR A 270 10.04 14.26 12.41
N ALA A 271 9.72 13.04 12.81
CA ALA A 271 10.33 11.82 12.27
C ALA A 271 10.05 11.66 10.77
N THR A 272 8.84 12.00 10.31
CA THR A 272 8.50 12.01 8.87
C THR A 272 9.36 13.00 8.09
N ALA A 273 9.58 14.21 8.60
CA ALA A 273 10.48 15.19 7.96
C ALA A 273 11.92 14.65 7.84
N VAL A 274 12.39 13.88 8.82
CA VAL A 274 13.70 13.20 8.78
C VAL A 274 13.75 12.09 7.72
N GLU A 275 12.71 11.25 7.61
CA GLU A 275 12.67 10.21 6.58
C GLU A 275 12.59 10.79 5.16
N ILE A 276 11.88 11.91 4.99
CA ILE A 276 11.90 12.69 3.76
C ILE A 276 13.30 13.23 3.48
N SER A 277 13.99 13.81 4.48
CA SER A 277 15.37 14.29 4.32
C SER A 277 16.31 13.17 3.86
N LYS A 278 16.30 12.02 4.53
CA LYS A 278 17.14 10.85 4.21
C LYS A 278 16.92 10.32 2.79
N SER A 279 15.72 10.50 2.23
CA SER A 279 15.41 10.06 0.86
C SER A 279 16.27 10.74 -0.21
N LYS A 280 16.83 11.91 0.09
CA LYS A 280 17.59 12.73 -0.88
C LYS A 280 18.99 13.12 -0.40
N PHE A 281 19.16 13.37 0.89
CA PHE A 281 20.39 13.94 1.44
C PHE A 281 21.16 12.90 2.23
N SER A 282 22.33 12.49 1.73
CA SER A 282 23.33 11.81 2.55
C SER A 282 24.04 12.81 3.47
N THR A 283 24.33 14.00 2.95
CA THR A 283 24.86 15.18 3.66
C THR A 283 24.17 16.45 3.17
N ALA A 284 24.09 17.49 4.00
CA ALA A 284 23.61 18.80 3.60
C ALA A 284 24.29 19.88 4.46
N GLU A 285 24.95 20.85 3.83
CA GLU A 285 25.60 21.94 4.56
C GLU A 285 24.59 22.92 5.18
N ASN A 286 23.42 23.06 4.56
CA ASN A 286 22.36 23.98 4.94
C ASN A 286 21.11 23.21 5.36
N ILE A 287 20.41 23.70 6.40
CA ILE A 287 19.11 23.21 6.85
C ILE A 287 18.15 24.39 6.94
N ILE A 288 16.90 24.17 6.54
CA ILE A 288 15.80 25.10 6.81
C ILE A 288 15.01 24.54 7.99
N LEU A 289 14.90 25.29 9.08
CA LEU A 289 14.21 24.88 10.29
C LEU A 289 12.93 25.71 10.47
N VAL A 290 11.79 25.01 10.59
CA VAL A 290 10.47 25.63 10.73
C VAL A 290 9.69 25.01 11.89
N ASN A 291 8.67 25.71 12.39
CA ASN A 291 7.79 25.18 13.44
C ASN A 291 6.89 24.09 12.85
N GLY A 292 6.91 22.89 13.43
CA GLY A 292 6.09 21.76 13.01
C GLY A 292 4.64 21.84 13.49
N ASP A 293 4.33 22.71 14.45
CA ASP A 293 3.02 22.77 15.13
C ASP A 293 2.17 23.97 14.68
N SER A 294 2.76 24.90 13.93
CA SER A 294 2.12 26.12 13.47
C SER A 294 2.47 26.39 12.02
N VAL A 295 1.45 26.62 11.19
CA VAL A 295 1.63 26.95 9.76
C VAL A 295 2.00 28.43 9.55
N ASN A 296 1.99 29.23 10.60
CA ASN A 296 2.22 30.66 10.52
C ASN A 296 3.63 30.95 10.00
N GLU A 297 3.76 31.81 8.98
CA GLU A 297 5.03 32.31 8.44
C GLU A 297 5.92 31.31 7.68
N ILE A 298 5.72 29.99 7.87
CA ILE A 298 6.67 28.98 7.40
C ILE A 298 6.52 28.55 5.94
N LEU A 299 5.36 28.75 5.31
CA LEU A 299 5.15 28.22 3.94
C LEU A 299 6.06 28.87 2.88
N SER A 300 6.54 30.08 3.14
CA SER A 300 7.50 30.77 2.27
C SER A 300 8.89 30.12 2.27
N ALA A 301 9.20 29.33 3.30
CA ALA A 301 10.49 28.67 3.49
C ALA A 301 10.84 27.68 2.37
N ALA A 302 9.84 27.12 1.68
CA ALA A 302 10.03 26.20 0.57
C ALA A 302 10.95 26.76 -0.52
N SER A 303 10.86 28.07 -0.79
CA SER A 303 11.69 28.75 -1.79
C SER A 303 13.20 28.66 -1.52
N LEU A 304 13.61 28.58 -0.24
CA LEU A 304 15.01 28.49 0.16
C LEU A 304 15.64 27.16 -0.24
N ALA A 305 14.83 26.10 -0.38
CA ALA A 305 15.34 24.75 -0.65
C ALA A 305 16.18 24.71 -1.92
N LYS A 306 15.75 25.42 -2.99
CA LYS A 306 16.51 25.51 -4.25
C LYS A 306 17.85 26.20 -4.07
N GLN A 307 17.82 27.39 -3.47
CA GLN A 307 18.98 28.27 -3.35
C GLN A 307 20.02 27.70 -2.38
N LYS A 308 19.57 27.02 -1.33
CA LYS A 308 20.44 26.49 -0.26
C LYS A 308 20.72 24.99 -0.42
N ASN A 309 20.08 24.31 -1.37
CA ASN A 309 20.12 22.85 -1.50
C ASN A 309 19.93 22.14 -0.13
N ALA A 310 18.83 22.48 0.53
CA ALA A 310 18.60 22.18 1.94
C ALA A 310 17.28 21.44 2.16
N PRO A 311 17.22 20.43 3.05
CA PRO A 311 15.95 19.89 3.53
C PRO A 311 15.25 20.88 4.47
N ILE A 312 13.93 20.72 4.59
CA ILE A 312 13.11 21.40 5.61
C ILE A 312 12.86 20.43 6.76
N LEU A 313 13.44 20.75 7.92
CA LEU A 313 13.22 20.04 9.17
C LEU A 313 12.25 20.80 10.07
N LEU A 314 11.59 20.06 10.96
CA LEU A 314 10.55 20.60 11.84
C LEU A 314 11.04 20.64 13.28
N THR A 315 10.69 21.70 14.01
CA THR A 315 10.94 21.81 15.46
C THR A 315 9.66 22.16 16.21
N LYS A 316 9.63 22.00 17.53
CA LYS A 316 8.61 22.62 18.39
C LYS A 316 9.00 24.08 18.67
N ALA A 317 8.06 24.86 19.18
CA ALA A 317 8.30 26.26 19.52
C ALA A 317 9.45 26.43 20.52
N ASP A 318 9.45 25.65 21.62
CA ASP A 318 10.43 25.83 22.71
C ASP A 318 11.44 24.69 22.82
N THR A 319 11.35 23.67 21.97
CA THR A 319 12.22 22.50 22.03
C THR A 319 12.66 22.04 20.64
N LEU A 320 13.97 22.01 20.42
CA LEU A 320 14.55 21.27 19.31
C LEU A 320 14.37 19.78 19.59
N ASN A 321 13.46 19.13 18.87
CA ASN A 321 13.20 17.71 19.06
C ASN A 321 14.40 16.85 18.63
N ASN A 322 14.49 15.67 19.26
CA ASN A 322 15.63 14.77 19.07
C ASN A 322 15.77 14.27 17.62
N TYR A 323 14.68 14.13 16.87
CA TYR A 323 14.73 13.72 15.46
C TYR A 323 15.46 14.75 14.60
N SER A 324 15.06 16.03 14.69
CA SER A 324 15.69 17.10 13.94
C SER A 324 17.12 17.38 14.40
N GLU A 325 17.41 17.28 15.70
CA GLU A 325 18.78 17.40 16.21
C GLU A 325 19.69 16.29 15.67
N ALA A 326 19.23 15.03 15.70
CA ALA A 326 19.96 13.90 15.16
C ALA A 326 20.19 14.03 13.64
N GLU A 327 19.19 14.50 12.90
CA GLU A 327 19.30 14.67 11.45
C GLU A 327 20.22 15.84 11.06
N ILE A 328 20.20 16.95 11.79
CA ILE A 328 21.17 18.05 11.65
C ILE A 328 22.60 17.53 11.81
N ASN A 329 22.83 16.64 12.79
CA ASN A 329 24.14 16.04 13.03
C ASN A 329 24.51 15.02 11.95
N ARG A 330 23.60 14.13 11.57
CA ARG A 330 23.82 13.13 10.50
C ARG A 330 24.20 13.79 9.17
N LEU A 331 23.52 14.89 8.83
CA LEU A 331 23.77 15.65 7.61
C LEU A 331 25.06 16.47 7.65
N LYS A 332 25.70 16.59 8.82
CA LYS A 332 26.86 17.45 9.08
C LYS A 332 26.59 18.91 8.71
N ALA A 333 25.37 19.37 8.99
CA ALA A 333 24.95 20.72 8.65
C ALA A 333 25.76 21.76 9.42
N LYS A 334 26.09 22.86 8.73
CA LYS A 334 26.80 24.01 9.29
C LYS A 334 25.89 25.22 9.44
N ASN A 335 25.04 25.47 8.44
CA ASN A 335 24.18 26.64 8.41
C ASN A 335 22.72 26.24 8.68
N ILE A 336 22.07 26.91 9.62
CA ILE A 336 20.66 26.70 9.93
C ILE A 336 19.90 27.99 9.63
N PHE A 337 18.91 27.90 8.73
CA PHE A 337 18.00 28.98 8.39
C PHE A 337 16.69 28.77 9.14
N ILE A 338 16.50 29.49 10.23
CA ILE A 338 15.25 29.48 11.00
C ILE A 338 14.25 30.39 10.30
N VAL A 339 13.09 29.89 9.90
CA VAL A 339 12.02 30.72 9.32
C VAL A 339 10.90 30.88 10.34
N GLY A 340 10.64 32.12 10.73
CA GLY A 340 9.63 32.49 11.73
C GLY A 340 10.19 33.29 12.90
N SER A 341 9.28 34.01 13.55
CA SER A 341 9.58 34.82 14.74
C SER A 341 10.02 33.99 15.95
N GLU A 342 10.51 34.65 16.99
CA GLU A 342 10.87 34.00 18.26
C GLU A 342 9.66 33.37 18.97
N LYS A 343 8.44 33.80 18.65
CA LYS A 343 7.20 33.16 19.12
C LYS A 343 6.98 31.80 18.46
N GLU A 344 7.35 31.68 17.19
CA GLU A 344 7.19 30.42 16.43
C GLU A 344 8.33 29.45 16.72
N ILE A 345 9.55 29.95 16.90
CA ILE A 345 10.73 29.15 17.27
C ILE A 345 11.55 29.96 18.27
N GLY A 346 11.48 29.58 19.54
CA GLY A 346 12.09 30.26 20.67
C GLY A 346 13.56 30.55 20.50
N LYS A 347 14.02 31.67 21.08
CA LYS A 347 15.43 32.09 21.05
C LYS A 347 16.37 31.04 21.65
N GLY A 348 15.90 30.27 22.64
CA GLY A 348 16.67 29.18 23.25
C GLY A 348 17.12 28.11 22.26
N ILE A 349 16.33 27.79 21.23
CA ILE A 349 16.70 26.84 20.17
C ILE A 349 17.84 27.40 19.32
N GLU A 350 17.75 28.69 18.95
CA GLU A 350 18.80 29.37 18.20
C GLU A 350 20.12 29.39 18.97
N THR A 351 20.09 29.74 20.27
CA THR A 351 21.27 29.69 21.13
C THR A 351 21.83 28.27 21.28
N LYS A 352 20.98 27.25 21.44
CA LYS A 352 21.42 25.84 21.50
C LYS A 352 22.16 25.44 20.22
N LEU A 353 21.63 25.79 19.05
CA LEU A 353 22.26 25.49 17.76
C LEU A 353 23.59 26.23 17.59
N GLN A 354 23.66 27.51 17.97
CA GLN A 354 24.90 28.30 17.92
C GLN A 354 25.99 27.71 18.83
N ASN A 355 25.64 27.33 20.06
CA ASN A 355 26.56 26.68 21.00
C ASN A 355 27.07 25.34 20.47
N ASN A 356 26.28 24.64 19.65
CA ASN A 356 26.68 23.42 18.94
C ASN A 356 27.45 23.71 17.63
N GLY A 357 28.04 24.91 17.50
CA GLY A 357 28.92 25.29 16.40
C GLY A 357 28.19 25.55 15.07
N LYS A 358 26.88 25.78 15.08
CA LYS A 358 26.10 26.09 13.87
C LYS A 358 26.05 27.60 13.61
N VAL A 359 26.11 27.99 12.35
CA VAL A 359 25.82 29.36 11.91
C VAL A 359 24.31 29.48 11.71
N VAL A 360 23.64 30.24 12.57
CA VAL A 360 22.18 30.35 12.55
C VAL A 360 21.76 31.71 11.98
N THR A 361 20.91 31.68 10.95
CA THR A 361 20.27 32.87 10.35
C THR A 361 18.77 32.78 10.54
N ARG A 362 18.17 33.74 11.25
CA ARG A 362 16.71 33.83 11.39
C ARG A 362 16.11 34.73 10.33
N LEU A 363 15.13 34.21 9.61
CA LEU A 363 14.35 34.90 8.59
C LEU A 363 12.96 35.15 9.16
N THR A 364 12.72 36.39 9.57
CA THR A 364 11.48 36.82 10.23
C THR A 364 11.15 38.26 9.86
N GLY A 365 9.90 38.65 10.06
CA GLY A 365 9.41 40.02 10.06
C GLY A 365 8.38 40.24 11.17
N SER A 366 7.76 41.43 11.21
CA SER A 366 6.73 41.74 12.21
C SER A 366 5.37 41.09 11.91
N ASN A 367 5.23 40.40 10.77
CA ASN A 367 4.05 39.67 10.31
C ASN A 367 4.44 38.72 9.17
N ILE A 368 3.49 37.88 8.75
CA ILE A 368 3.67 36.90 7.67
C ILE A 368 4.16 37.51 6.35
N TYR A 369 3.71 38.73 6.00
CA TYR A 369 4.12 39.43 4.78
C TYR A 369 5.60 39.77 4.80
N LYS A 370 6.07 40.35 5.91
CA LYS A 370 7.48 40.71 6.08
C LYS A 370 8.37 39.49 6.27
N THR A 371 7.90 38.42 6.92
CA THR A 371 8.65 37.16 6.99
C THR A 371 8.84 36.57 5.58
N ALA A 372 7.78 36.56 4.76
CA ALA A 372 7.87 36.12 3.36
C ALA A 372 8.86 36.95 2.53
N ILE A 373 8.85 38.27 2.69
CA ILE A 373 9.82 39.17 2.04
C ILE A 373 11.24 38.93 2.55
N SER A 374 11.42 38.66 3.85
CA SER A 374 12.72 38.33 4.45
C SER A 374 13.31 37.05 3.82
N VAL A 375 12.46 36.04 3.61
CA VAL A 375 12.82 34.82 2.87
C VAL A 375 13.13 35.12 1.41
N ALA A 376 12.29 35.91 0.73
CA ALA A 376 12.49 36.26 -0.68
C ALA A 376 13.82 37.00 -0.94
N LYS A 377 14.28 37.83 0.00
CA LYS A 377 15.58 38.51 -0.06
C LYS A 377 16.79 37.58 0.03
N GLN A 378 16.62 36.34 0.46
CA GLN A 378 17.67 35.32 0.46
C GLN A 378 17.79 34.58 -0.87
N LEU A 379 16.84 34.80 -1.78
CA LEU A 379 16.82 34.18 -3.10
C LEU A 379 17.54 35.08 -4.10
N SER A 380 18.20 34.46 -5.07
CA SER A 380 18.85 35.16 -6.18
C SER A 380 18.30 34.65 -7.51
N SER A 381 18.31 35.50 -8.54
CA SER A 381 18.04 35.10 -9.93
C SER A 381 16.67 34.47 -10.20
N PHE A 382 15.58 35.14 -9.77
CA PHE A 382 14.21 34.80 -10.16
C PHE A 382 13.59 35.91 -11.01
N ASN A 383 12.68 35.53 -11.92
CA ASN A 383 11.90 36.46 -12.75
C ASN A 383 10.39 36.35 -12.49
N THR A 384 10.00 35.49 -11.55
CA THR A 384 8.62 35.15 -11.22
C THR A 384 8.48 35.06 -9.71
N VAL A 385 7.36 35.56 -9.19
CA VAL A 385 6.96 35.41 -7.79
C VAL A 385 5.63 34.65 -7.73
N ILE A 386 5.46 33.84 -6.70
CA ILE A 386 4.20 33.16 -6.40
C ILE A 386 3.47 34.04 -5.39
N VAL A 387 2.21 34.39 -5.68
CA VAL A 387 1.35 35.14 -4.76
C VAL A 387 0.21 34.25 -4.33
N SER A 388 0.00 34.11 -3.01
CA SER A 388 -1.10 33.34 -2.46
C SER A 388 -1.80 34.11 -1.32
N SER A 389 -2.94 33.59 -0.88
CA SER A 389 -3.71 34.20 0.20
C SER A 389 -3.07 33.92 1.56
N SER A 390 -2.99 34.93 2.42
CA SER A 390 -2.57 34.77 3.82
C SER A 390 -3.57 33.94 4.64
N SER A 391 -4.85 33.92 4.25
CA SER A 391 -5.92 33.23 4.97
C SER A 391 -6.21 31.81 4.46
N SER A 392 -5.61 31.41 3.34
CA SER A 392 -5.74 30.07 2.75
C SER A 392 -4.36 29.40 2.63
N TYR A 393 -3.89 28.81 3.73
CA TYR A 393 -2.58 28.16 3.76
C TYR A 393 -2.47 27.01 2.74
N SER A 394 -3.57 26.34 2.39
CA SER A 394 -3.57 25.20 1.47
C SER A 394 -3.24 25.59 0.03
N ASP A 395 -3.60 26.81 -0.39
CA ASP A 395 -3.23 27.33 -1.71
C ASP A 395 -1.71 27.56 -1.77
N SER A 396 -1.14 28.17 -0.72
CA SER A 396 0.31 28.36 -0.61
C SER A 396 1.07 27.04 -0.49
N LEU A 397 0.56 26.10 0.30
CA LEU A 397 1.14 24.76 0.46
C LEU A 397 1.20 24.01 -0.88
N SER A 398 0.14 24.12 -1.70
CA SER A 398 0.10 23.53 -3.04
C SER A 398 1.20 24.05 -3.97
N ALA A 399 1.68 25.29 -3.74
CA ALA A 399 2.72 25.92 -4.52
C ALA A 399 4.14 25.72 -3.95
N ALA A 400 4.27 25.10 -2.77
CA ALA A 400 5.56 24.95 -2.09
C ALA A 400 6.59 24.18 -2.94
N ALA A 401 6.18 23.07 -3.58
CA ALA A 401 7.07 22.30 -4.45
C ALA A 401 7.49 23.07 -5.70
N LEU A 402 6.59 23.88 -6.28
CA LEU A 402 6.91 24.77 -7.40
C LEU A 402 7.94 25.83 -7.00
N SER A 403 7.72 26.44 -5.83
CA SER A 403 8.64 27.41 -5.23
C SER A 403 10.02 26.79 -5.00
N ALA A 404 10.09 25.60 -4.41
CA ALA A 404 11.32 24.85 -4.17
C ALA A 404 11.99 24.34 -5.45
N SER A 405 11.25 24.10 -6.53
CA SER A 405 11.80 23.68 -7.82
C SER A 405 12.46 24.82 -8.59
N LYS A 406 11.75 25.96 -8.66
CA LYS A 406 12.13 27.10 -9.50
C LYS A 406 12.87 28.21 -8.74
N GLY A 407 12.91 28.14 -7.41
CA GLY A 407 13.44 29.22 -6.57
C GLY A 407 12.57 30.48 -6.59
N TYR A 408 11.27 30.33 -6.84
CA TYR A 408 10.33 31.46 -6.85
C TYR A 408 9.90 31.80 -5.42
N PRO A 409 10.03 33.05 -4.97
CA PRO A 409 9.54 33.43 -3.64
C PRO A 409 8.02 33.31 -3.60
N ILE A 410 7.51 32.91 -2.43
CA ILE A 410 6.08 32.96 -2.11
C ILE A 410 5.82 34.23 -1.30
N LEU A 411 4.91 35.07 -1.79
CA LEU A 411 4.44 36.29 -1.14
C LEU A 411 2.94 36.17 -0.85
N TYR A 412 2.47 36.90 0.16
CA TYR A 412 1.08 36.81 0.61
C TYR A 412 0.30 38.11 0.38
N VAL A 413 -0.99 37.94 0.08
CA VAL A 413 -1.99 38.99 -0.03
C VAL A 413 -3.22 38.65 0.80
N GLU A 414 -4.02 39.65 1.12
CA GLU A 414 -5.35 39.43 1.71
C GLU A 414 -6.35 39.10 0.59
N ASN A 415 -7.55 38.66 0.97
CA ASN A 415 -8.60 38.34 0.00
C ASN A 415 -8.92 39.52 -0.93
N SER A 416 -9.09 40.72 -0.37
CA SER A 416 -9.57 41.91 -1.07
C SER A 416 -8.55 43.05 -1.14
N SER A 417 -7.33 42.85 -0.61
CA SER A 417 -6.29 43.88 -0.61
C SER A 417 -4.88 43.31 -0.71
N ILE A 418 -3.94 44.15 -1.16
CA ILE A 418 -2.51 43.82 -1.21
C ILE A 418 -1.82 44.67 -0.15
N PRO A 419 -1.20 44.08 0.88
CA PRO A 419 -0.40 44.82 1.84
C PRO A 419 0.70 45.64 1.15
N ASN A 420 0.95 46.86 1.63
CA ASN A 420 1.90 47.77 0.99
C ASN A 420 3.31 47.17 0.87
N ASP A 421 3.78 46.44 1.89
CA ASP A 421 5.08 45.76 1.85
C ASP A 421 5.16 44.74 0.70
N THR A 422 4.12 43.90 0.53
CA THR A 422 4.03 42.94 -0.58
C THR A 422 4.00 43.66 -1.92
N LEU A 423 3.15 44.70 -2.05
CA LEU A 423 3.01 45.44 -3.31
C LEU A 423 4.31 46.11 -3.73
N ASN A 424 4.98 46.79 -2.80
CA ASN A 424 6.25 47.48 -3.06
C ASN A 424 7.35 46.50 -3.45
N TYR A 425 7.38 45.32 -2.83
CA TYR A 425 8.32 44.26 -3.19
C TYR A 425 8.04 43.70 -4.59
N ILE A 426 6.78 43.46 -4.95
CA ILE A 426 6.41 42.99 -6.29
C ILE A 426 6.82 44.02 -7.36
N LYS A 427 6.50 45.31 -7.15
CA LYS A 427 6.88 46.40 -8.06
C LYS A 427 8.40 46.47 -8.26
N SER A 428 9.17 46.46 -7.16
CA SER A 428 10.63 46.59 -7.24
C SER A 428 11.31 45.36 -7.84
N SER A 429 10.74 44.16 -7.64
CA SER A 429 11.24 42.92 -8.24
C SER A 429 11.02 42.86 -9.75
N ASN A 430 10.07 43.64 -10.30
CA ASN A 430 9.71 43.65 -11.72
C ASN A 430 9.56 42.22 -12.30
N CYS A 431 8.85 41.35 -11.57
CA CYS A 431 8.66 39.94 -11.91
C CYS A 431 7.28 39.66 -12.50
N SER A 432 7.14 38.50 -13.15
CA SER A 432 5.83 37.90 -13.43
C SER A 432 5.23 37.32 -12.14
N VAL A 433 3.90 37.20 -12.08
CA VAL A 433 3.18 36.69 -10.92
C VAL A 433 2.43 35.42 -11.28
N ILE A 434 2.63 34.37 -10.49
CA ILE A 434 1.74 33.20 -10.46
C ILE A 434 0.82 33.39 -9.26
N LEU A 435 -0.44 33.69 -9.52
CA LEU A 435 -1.46 33.89 -8.50
C LEU A 435 -2.13 32.56 -8.15
N VAL A 436 -1.85 32.02 -6.96
CA VAL A 436 -2.34 30.70 -6.53
C VAL A 436 -3.49 30.86 -5.54
N GLY A 437 -4.68 30.46 -5.98
CA GLY A 437 -5.93 30.60 -5.24
C GLY A 437 -7.05 31.11 -6.13
N GLY A 438 -8.28 30.68 -5.86
CA GLY A 438 -9.47 31.08 -6.61
C GLY A 438 -9.97 32.47 -6.21
N PRO A 439 -10.97 33.03 -6.92
CA PRO A 439 -11.59 34.31 -6.58
C PRO A 439 -12.13 34.40 -5.14
N ALA A 440 -12.50 33.26 -4.55
CA ALA A 440 -12.96 33.16 -3.17
C ALA A 440 -11.86 33.40 -2.13
N THR A 441 -10.58 33.10 -2.43
CA THR A 441 -9.45 33.31 -1.51
C THR A 441 -8.63 34.54 -1.90
N ILE A 442 -8.64 34.93 -3.17
CA ILE A 442 -8.01 36.15 -3.69
C ILE A 442 -8.91 36.75 -4.79
N SER A 443 -9.51 37.90 -4.53
CA SER A 443 -10.49 38.55 -5.40
C SER A 443 -9.94 38.88 -6.79
N ASN A 444 -10.86 39.13 -7.74
CA ASN A 444 -10.48 39.65 -9.05
C ASN A 444 -9.86 41.06 -8.96
N SER A 445 -10.30 41.89 -8.01
CA SER A 445 -9.72 43.23 -7.80
C SER A 445 -8.25 43.19 -7.39
N VAL A 446 -7.86 42.22 -6.56
CA VAL A 446 -6.44 41.98 -6.22
C VAL A 446 -5.66 41.53 -7.46
N GLN A 447 -6.21 40.63 -8.26
CA GLN A 447 -5.57 40.19 -9.51
C GLN A 447 -5.37 41.34 -10.50
N ASP A 448 -6.36 42.20 -10.68
CA ASP A 448 -6.27 43.33 -11.62
C ASP A 448 -5.26 44.36 -11.13
N LYS A 449 -5.19 44.61 -9.81
CA LYS A 449 -4.13 45.43 -9.22
C LYS A 449 -2.74 44.81 -9.44
N LEU A 450 -2.59 43.49 -9.31
CA LEU A 450 -1.32 42.81 -9.61
C LEU A 450 -0.95 42.93 -11.09
N LYS A 451 -1.90 42.86 -12.02
CA LYS A 451 -1.64 43.02 -13.47
C LYS A 451 -1.10 44.40 -13.81
N ALA A 452 -1.57 45.44 -13.13
CA ALA A 452 -1.10 46.81 -13.33
C ALA A 452 0.33 47.04 -12.78
N GLU A 453 0.78 46.19 -11.86
CA GLU A 453 1.96 46.45 -11.01
C GLU A 453 3.06 45.41 -11.17
N SER A 454 2.90 44.48 -12.12
CA SER A 454 3.84 43.38 -12.42
C SER A 454 3.92 43.12 -13.92
N LYS A 455 4.89 42.31 -14.37
CA LYS A 455 5.08 42.04 -15.82
C LYS A 455 3.91 41.28 -16.44
N SER A 456 3.37 40.31 -15.71
CA SER A 456 2.23 39.49 -16.13
C SER A 456 1.65 38.77 -14.93
N VAL A 457 0.39 38.37 -15.00
CA VAL A 457 -0.28 37.59 -13.93
C VAL A 457 -0.96 36.37 -14.53
N THR A 458 -0.57 35.18 -14.08
CA THR A 458 -1.26 33.92 -14.40
C THR A 458 -1.90 33.36 -13.13
N ARG A 459 -3.22 33.19 -13.12
CA ARG A 459 -3.92 32.58 -11.99
C ARG A 459 -4.00 31.07 -12.15
N VAL A 460 -3.71 30.32 -11.09
CA VAL A 460 -3.90 28.87 -11.01
C VAL A 460 -4.72 28.53 -9.78
N HIS A 461 -5.82 27.82 -9.97
CA HIS A 461 -6.70 27.36 -8.89
C HIS A 461 -7.52 26.14 -9.31
N GLY A 462 -8.07 25.41 -8.34
CA GLY A 462 -9.10 24.39 -8.57
C GLY A 462 -10.37 24.69 -7.77
N ALA A 463 -11.30 23.74 -7.75
CA ALA A 463 -12.53 23.83 -6.94
C ALA A 463 -12.24 23.71 -5.43
N ASN A 464 -11.13 23.07 -5.06
CA ASN A 464 -10.68 22.87 -3.69
C ASN A 464 -9.13 22.76 -3.67
N ARG A 465 -8.56 22.57 -2.48
CA ARG A 465 -7.10 22.44 -2.28
C ARG A 465 -6.46 21.33 -3.13
N TYR A 466 -7.16 20.22 -3.33
CA TYR A 466 -6.69 19.09 -4.13
C TYR A 466 -6.62 19.49 -5.61
N GLY A 467 -7.69 20.10 -6.13
CA GLY A 467 -7.73 20.62 -7.49
C GLY A 467 -6.68 21.70 -7.76
N THR A 468 -6.45 22.62 -6.82
CA THR A 468 -5.38 23.64 -6.96
C THR A 468 -4.02 22.97 -7.08
N SER A 469 -3.70 21.98 -6.23
CA SER A 469 -2.43 21.25 -6.29
C SER A 469 -2.24 20.47 -7.59
N ILE A 470 -3.29 19.83 -8.11
CA ILE A 470 -3.26 19.11 -9.39
C ILE A 470 -3.08 20.08 -10.56
N ASN A 471 -3.75 21.23 -10.56
CA ASN A 471 -3.61 22.22 -11.64
C ASN A 471 -2.22 22.84 -11.67
N LEU A 472 -1.60 23.08 -10.50
CA LEU A 472 -0.18 23.46 -10.44
C LEU A 472 0.72 22.36 -10.98
N ALA A 473 0.47 21.10 -10.60
CA ALA A 473 1.23 19.96 -11.08
C ALA A 473 1.14 19.80 -12.61
N LYS A 474 -0.06 19.88 -13.19
CA LYS A 474 -0.29 19.82 -14.64
C LYS A 474 0.39 20.97 -15.39
N ASN A 475 0.36 22.18 -14.85
CA ASN A 475 0.91 23.36 -15.54
C ASN A 475 2.44 23.43 -15.50
N TYR A 476 3.06 23.00 -14.41
CA TYR A 476 4.50 23.23 -14.18
C TYR A 476 5.34 21.95 -14.09
N PHE A 477 4.71 20.79 -14.00
CA PHE A 477 5.33 19.46 -13.89
C PHE A 477 4.66 18.45 -14.82
N SER A 478 4.35 18.84 -16.05
CA SER A 478 3.57 18.03 -17.00
C SER A 478 4.26 16.74 -17.47
N SER A 479 5.57 16.61 -17.30
CA SER A 479 6.38 15.47 -17.77
C SER A 479 7.25 14.83 -16.68
N THR A 480 6.89 15.01 -15.41
CA THR A 480 7.62 14.44 -14.28
C THR A 480 7.51 12.91 -14.25
N SER A 481 8.62 12.22 -13.99
CA SER A 481 8.63 10.78 -13.70
C SER A 481 8.27 10.47 -12.24
N ILE A 482 8.26 11.49 -11.37
CA ILE A 482 8.01 11.37 -9.93
C ILE A 482 6.82 12.25 -9.54
N ILE A 483 5.85 11.70 -8.82
CA ILE A 483 4.79 12.47 -8.15
C ILE A 483 4.89 12.19 -6.65
N ASN A 484 4.77 13.23 -5.83
CA ASN A 484 4.76 13.07 -4.38
C ASN A 484 3.37 13.40 -3.86
N LEU A 485 2.81 12.55 -3.01
CA LEU A 485 1.48 12.67 -2.43
C LEU A 485 1.60 12.97 -0.95
N ALA A 486 0.82 13.93 -0.45
CA ALA A 486 0.73 14.24 0.97
C ALA A 486 -0.72 14.60 1.31
N THR A 487 -1.13 14.41 2.56
CA THR A 487 -2.49 14.80 2.96
C THR A 487 -2.71 16.31 2.79
N GLY A 488 -3.89 16.70 2.31
CA GLY A 488 -4.30 18.10 2.29
C GLY A 488 -4.92 18.58 3.60
N ASN A 489 -5.12 17.70 4.59
CA ASN A 489 -5.75 18.04 5.87
C ASN A 489 -4.80 18.73 6.84
N THR A 490 -3.49 18.49 6.71
CA THR A 490 -2.42 19.10 7.53
C THR A 490 -1.29 19.58 6.63
N PHE A 491 -0.33 20.35 7.17
CA PHE A 491 0.72 20.98 6.37
C PHE A 491 2.10 20.32 6.47
N ALA A 492 2.42 19.69 7.60
CA ALA A 492 3.79 19.34 7.97
C ALA A 492 4.48 18.42 6.94
N ASP A 493 3.86 17.29 6.60
CA ASP A 493 4.42 16.30 5.67
C ASP A 493 4.63 16.88 4.27
N SER A 494 3.66 17.68 3.79
CA SER A 494 3.72 18.33 2.48
C SER A 494 4.79 19.43 2.42
N LEU A 495 4.92 20.25 3.48
CA LEU A 495 5.92 21.31 3.53
C LEU A 495 7.34 20.75 3.61
N SER A 496 7.58 19.76 4.47
CA SER A 496 8.88 19.07 4.52
C SER A 496 9.20 18.39 3.19
N GLY A 497 8.21 17.69 2.62
CA GLY A 497 8.26 17.06 1.30
C GLY A 497 8.55 18.02 0.15
N ALA A 498 8.09 19.27 0.23
CA ALA A 498 8.24 20.25 -0.84
C ALA A 498 9.71 20.54 -1.18
N SER A 499 10.60 20.52 -0.18
CA SER A 499 12.04 20.72 -0.40
C SER A 499 12.63 19.65 -1.32
N VAL A 500 12.42 18.37 -0.98
CA VAL A 500 12.90 17.22 -1.75
C VAL A 500 12.19 17.12 -3.10
N ALA A 501 10.87 17.28 -3.11
CA ALA A 501 10.07 17.24 -4.34
C ALA A 501 10.54 18.31 -5.34
N GLY A 502 10.70 19.56 -4.87
CA GLY A 502 11.17 20.66 -5.68
C GLY A 502 12.59 20.45 -6.23
N LEU A 503 13.52 19.97 -5.40
CA LEU A 503 14.88 19.64 -5.83
C LEU A 503 14.93 18.49 -6.84
N ASN A 504 13.97 17.56 -6.79
CA ASN A 504 13.76 16.52 -7.81
C ASN A 504 12.95 17.02 -9.03
N ASN A 505 12.61 18.32 -9.09
CA ASN A 505 11.75 18.91 -10.12
C ASN A 505 10.43 18.14 -10.29
N SER A 506 9.81 17.81 -9.16
CA SER A 506 8.56 17.03 -9.06
C SER A 506 7.54 17.76 -8.18
N PRO A 507 6.24 17.55 -8.39
CA PRO A 507 5.20 18.21 -7.60
C PRO A 507 4.98 17.51 -6.25
N VAL A 508 4.39 18.24 -5.31
CA VAL A 508 3.61 17.64 -4.23
C VAL A 508 2.14 17.85 -4.55
N VAL A 509 1.39 16.77 -4.70
CA VAL A 509 -0.06 16.78 -4.93
C VAL A 509 -0.74 16.47 -3.60
N LEU A 510 -1.67 17.33 -3.19
CA LEU A 510 -2.43 17.14 -1.97
C LEU A 510 -3.55 16.12 -2.21
N VAL A 511 -3.78 15.23 -1.24
CA VAL A 511 -4.80 14.17 -1.34
C VAL A 511 -5.63 14.08 -0.06
N GLU A 512 -6.86 13.56 -0.17
CA GLU A 512 -7.71 13.26 0.99
C GLU A 512 -7.21 12.03 1.77
N GLY A 513 -6.55 11.10 1.07
CA GLY A 513 -5.95 9.91 1.68
C GLY A 513 -6.91 8.71 1.87
N ASN A 514 -8.10 8.73 1.25
CA ASN A 514 -9.10 7.66 1.29
C ASN A 514 -9.39 6.99 -0.08
N SER A 515 -9.35 7.75 -1.19
CA SER A 515 -9.60 7.24 -2.55
C SER A 515 -8.84 8.03 -3.62
N VAL A 516 -8.35 7.34 -4.66
CA VAL A 516 -7.64 7.98 -5.78
C VAL A 516 -8.65 8.70 -6.69
N SER A 517 -8.52 10.03 -6.80
CA SER A 517 -9.42 10.82 -7.64
C SER A 517 -9.15 10.61 -9.14
N ALA A 518 -10.19 10.82 -9.97
CA ALA A 518 -10.05 10.76 -11.43
C ALA A 518 -9.03 11.77 -11.95
N ASP A 519 -8.94 12.95 -11.33
CA ASP A 519 -7.95 13.98 -11.68
C ASP A 519 -6.51 13.54 -11.40
N LEU A 520 -6.27 12.87 -10.27
CA LEU A 520 -4.96 12.33 -9.94
C LEU A 520 -4.59 11.19 -10.89
N LYS A 521 -5.50 10.24 -11.16
CA LYS A 521 -5.30 9.18 -12.14
C LYS A 521 -4.97 9.74 -13.53
N GLY A 522 -5.71 10.76 -13.96
CA GLY A 522 -5.46 11.47 -15.21
C GLY A 522 -4.08 12.12 -15.24
N TYR A 523 -3.65 12.75 -14.15
CA TYR A 523 -2.33 13.37 -14.06
C TYR A 523 -1.18 12.35 -14.03
N ILE A 524 -1.30 11.25 -13.28
CA ILE A 524 -0.31 10.15 -13.30
C ILE A 524 -0.14 9.64 -14.73
N THR A 525 -1.26 9.43 -15.44
CA THR A 525 -1.26 8.94 -16.83
C THR A 525 -0.60 9.94 -17.78
N SER A 526 -0.98 11.22 -17.73
CA SER A 526 -0.49 12.23 -18.68
C SER A 526 0.97 12.60 -18.43
N SER A 527 1.42 12.61 -17.17
CA SER A 527 2.82 12.89 -16.80
C SER A 527 3.75 11.72 -17.07
N LYS A 528 3.20 10.51 -17.21
CA LYS A 528 3.98 9.26 -17.28
C LYS A 528 4.86 9.09 -16.04
N ALA A 529 4.32 9.42 -14.88
CA ALA A 529 4.98 9.22 -13.59
C ALA A 529 5.15 7.73 -13.27
N LYS A 530 6.41 7.29 -13.16
CA LYS A 530 6.80 5.93 -12.78
C LYS A 530 6.94 5.78 -11.27
N THR A 531 7.32 6.83 -10.57
CA THR A 531 7.49 6.79 -9.11
C THR A 531 6.43 7.63 -8.44
N ILE A 532 5.72 7.05 -7.49
CA ILE A 532 4.82 7.78 -6.62
C ILE A 532 5.35 7.71 -5.18
N ASN A 533 5.74 8.84 -4.61
CA ASN A 533 6.12 8.91 -3.22
C ASN A 533 4.93 9.31 -2.37
N ILE A 534 4.78 8.74 -1.18
CA ILE A 534 3.81 9.16 -0.17
C ILE A 534 4.57 9.75 1.01
N TYR A 535 4.26 10.99 1.37
CA TYR A 535 4.79 11.68 2.54
C TYR A 535 3.74 11.66 3.64
N GLY A 536 4.10 11.06 4.79
CA GLY A 536 3.21 10.89 5.94
C GLY A 536 2.86 9.42 6.21
N GLY A 537 2.54 9.13 7.47
CA GLY A 537 2.16 7.80 7.92
C GLY A 537 0.75 7.37 7.48
N PRO A 538 0.35 6.12 7.77
CA PRO A 538 -0.97 5.58 7.42
C PRO A 538 -2.17 6.39 7.95
N ALA A 539 -2.00 7.11 9.08
CA ALA A 539 -3.05 7.98 9.62
C ALA A 539 -3.30 9.23 8.75
N SER A 540 -2.30 9.72 8.01
CA SER A 540 -2.42 10.87 7.10
C SER A 540 -2.88 10.44 5.71
N VAL A 541 -2.32 9.34 5.21
CA VAL A 541 -2.64 8.73 3.90
C VAL A 541 -2.71 7.23 4.10
N SER A 542 -3.90 6.63 4.02
CA SER A 542 -4.12 5.24 4.44
C SER A 542 -3.34 4.22 3.62
N LYS A 543 -3.21 2.99 4.15
CA LYS A 543 -2.57 1.90 3.40
C LYS A 543 -3.45 1.46 2.23
N GLU A 544 -4.76 1.50 2.38
CA GLU A 544 -5.73 1.24 1.31
C GLU A 544 -5.60 2.26 0.16
N TYR A 545 -5.34 3.53 0.51
CA TYR A 545 -5.04 4.56 -0.48
C TYR A 545 -3.74 4.27 -1.22
N GLU A 546 -2.66 3.93 -0.51
CA GLU A 546 -1.39 3.53 -1.11
C GLU A 546 -1.56 2.32 -2.06
N ASN A 547 -2.28 1.30 -1.63
CA ASN A 547 -2.61 0.12 -2.44
C ASN A 547 -3.41 0.53 -3.69
N SER A 548 -4.35 1.46 -3.56
CA SER A 548 -5.14 1.99 -4.69
C SER A 548 -4.28 2.77 -5.69
N VAL A 549 -3.26 3.51 -5.21
CA VAL A 549 -2.28 4.18 -6.08
C VAL A 549 -1.40 3.16 -6.79
N GLN A 550 -0.91 2.12 -6.09
CA GLN A 550 -0.10 1.06 -6.71
C GLN A 550 -0.92 0.30 -7.75
N LYS A 551 -2.18 -0.02 -7.45
CA LYS A 551 -3.13 -0.59 -8.43
C LYS A 551 -3.29 0.32 -9.65
N THR A 552 -3.40 1.63 -9.43
CA THR A 552 -3.49 2.62 -10.53
C THR A 552 -2.22 2.61 -11.40
N LEU A 553 -1.03 2.54 -10.81
CA LEU A 553 0.22 2.41 -11.57
C LEU A 553 0.29 1.09 -12.35
N ASN A 554 -0.10 -0.02 -11.73
CA ASN A 554 -0.17 -1.32 -12.40
C ASN A 554 -1.14 -1.26 -13.60
N GLU A 555 -2.32 -0.66 -13.44
CA GLU A 555 -3.27 -0.43 -14.53
C GLU A 555 -2.72 0.49 -15.64
N ILE A 556 -1.81 1.41 -15.32
CA ILE A 556 -1.22 2.31 -16.34
C ILE A 556 -0.07 1.61 -17.09
N TYR A 557 0.82 0.95 -16.36
CA TYR A 557 2.10 0.46 -16.89
C TYR A 557 2.13 -1.04 -17.18
N ASN A 558 1.44 -1.90 -16.42
CA ASN A 558 1.34 -3.33 -16.74
C ASN A 558 0.33 -3.60 -17.87
N SER A 559 -0.50 -2.63 -18.23
CA SER A 559 -1.20 -2.65 -19.52
C SER A 559 -0.27 -2.50 -20.73
N SER A 560 1.04 -2.26 -20.52
CA SER A 560 2.05 -2.26 -21.59
C SER A 560 2.89 -3.56 -21.64
N SER A 561 2.79 -4.44 -20.64
CA SER A 561 3.45 -5.76 -20.61
C SER A 561 2.51 -6.92 -20.94
N ILE A 562 1.22 -6.66 -21.14
CA ILE A 562 0.29 -7.58 -21.82
C ILE A 562 0.20 -7.20 -23.31
N GLN A 563 1.34 -7.17 -23.99
CA GLN A 563 1.37 -7.52 -25.42
C GLN A 563 1.59 -9.03 -25.48
N GLY A 564 0.53 -9.78 -25.19
CA GLY A 564 0.63 -11.23 -25.07
C GLY A 564 -0.68 -11.98 -24.80
N SER A 565 -1.85 -11.39 -25.06
CA SER A 565 -3.06 -12.18 -25.32
C SER A 565 -4.03 -11.35 -26.15
N ASN A 566 -4.13 -11.71 -27.42
CA ASN A 566 -5.00 -11.09 -28.39
C ASN A 566 -6.42 -11.67 -28.21
N THR A 567 -7.16 -11.22 -27.19
CA THR A 567 -8.61 -11.40 -27.15
C THR A 567 -9.27 -10.03 -27.07
N SER A 568 -9.61 -9.47 -28.23
CA SER A 568 -10.48 -8.31 -28.33
C SER A 568 -11.78 -8.58 -27.59
N VAL A 569 -12.18 -7.69 -26.68
CA VAL A 569 -13.49 -7.75 -26.03
C VAL A 569 -14.58 -7.75 -27.08
N LYS A 570 -15.53 -8.69 -26.98
CA LYS A 570 -16.66 -8.88 -27.90
C LYS A 570 -17.96 -8.57 -27.18
N ILE A 571 -18.74 -7.61 -27.71
CA ILE A 571 -20.06 -7.27 -27.17
C ILE A 571 -21.13 -7.51 -28.22
N LEU A 572 -22.20 -8.20 -27.85
CA LEU A 572 -23.39 -8.35 -28.70
C LEU A 572 -24.47 -7.37 -28.25
N LEU A 573 -24.84 -6.45 -29.14
CA LEU A 573 -25.98 -5.56 -28.95
C LEU A 573 -27.24 -6.20 -29.56
N ASP A 574 -28.31 -6.27 -28.79
CA ASP A 574 -29.64 -6.69 -29.24
C ASP A 574 -30.58 -5.49 -29.28
N PRO A 575 -30.88 -4.92 -30.46
CA PRO A 575 -31.86 -3.88 -30.58
C PRO A 575 -33.26 -4.51 -30.42
N GLY A 576 -33.88 -4.27 -29.27
CA GLY A 576 -35.17 -4.86 -28.91
C GLY A 576 -36.26 -4.59 -29.95
N HIS A 577 -37.16 -5.57 -30.13
CA HIS A 577 -38.27 -5.55 -31.11
C HIS A 577 -37.82 -5.62 -32.58
N GLY A 578 -38.78 -5.70 -33.50
CA GLY A 578 -38.61 -5.59 -34.96
C GLY A 578 -39.00 -4.19 -35.49
N ALA A 579 -38.81 -3.94 -36.79
CA ALA A 579 -39.22 -2.66 -37.40
C ALA A 579 -40.74 -2.45 -37.37
N GLY A 580 -41.13 -1.17 -37.36
CA GLY A 580 -42.51 -0.74 -37.56
C GLY A 580 -43.38 -0.78 -36.30
N SER A 581 -44.66 -0.43 -36.47
CA SER A 581 -45.58 -0.14 -35.36
C SER A 581 -46.13 -1.37 -34.64
N SER A 582 -45.83 -2.59 -35.11
CA SER A 582 -46.42 -3.84 -34.60
C SER A 582 -46.13 -4.09 -33.11
N HIS A 583 -45.05 -3.51 -32.59
CA HIS A 583 -44.63 -3.64 -31.20
C HIS A 583 -44.63 -2.29 -30.46
N ASN A 584 -45.25 -1.27 -31.06
CA ASN A 584 -45.30 0.08 -30.51
C ASN A 584 -46.31 0.16 -29.35
N ARG A 585 -45.81 0.27 -28.11
CA ARG A 585 -46.63 0.38 -26.88
C ARG A 585 -46.93 1.83 -26.50
N GLY A 586 -47.27 2.67 -27.47
CA GLY A 586 -47.60 4.07 -27.24
C GLY A 586 -46.39 5.00 -27.26
N TYR A 587 -45.38 4.68 -28.07
CA TYR A 587 -44.22 5.52 -28.33
C TYR A 587 -44.65 6.90 -28.85
N VAL A 588 -44.35 7.95 -28.09
CA VAL A 588 -44.70 9.35 -28.41
C VAL A 588 -43.50 10.17 -28.88
N GLY A 589 -42.34 9.54 -29.09
CA GLY A 589 -41.10 10.23 -29.43
C GLY A 589 -41.12 10.95 -30.78
N PRO A 590 -40.59 12.17 -30.86
CA PRO A 590 -40.65 12.99 -32.08
C PRO A 590 -39.79 12.46 -33.24
N ARG A 591 -38.65 11.79 -32.97
CA ARG A 591 -37.65 11.39 -33.96
C ARG A 591 -37.89 9.99 -34.53
N TRP A 592 -37.97 8.95 -33.70
CA TRP A 592 -37.93 7.56 -34.19
C TRP A 592 -39.30 6.89 -34.35
N LYS A 593 -40.38 7.53 -33.88
CA LYS A 593 -41.80 7.17 -34.10
C LYS A 593 -42.27 5.79 -33.57
N ASN A 594 -41.37 4.86 -33.28
CA ASN A 594 -41.64 3.61 -32.57
C ASN A 594 -40.39 3.09 -31.85
N GLU A 595 -40.58 2.20 -30.88
CA GLU A 595 -39.51 1.65 -30.05
C GLU A 595 -38.49 0.82 -30.87
N GLY A 596 -38.96 -0.08 -31.74
CA GLY A 596 -38.09 -1.02 -32.45
C GLY A 596 -37.11 -0.36 -33.42
N ASP A 597 -37.55 0.72 -34.08
CA ASP A 597 -36.70 1.55 -34.92
C ASP A 597 -35.72 2.38 -34.08
N GLY A 598 -36.20 2.97 -32.97
CA GLY A 598 -35.36 3.73 -32.04
C GLY A 598 -34.23 2.89 -31.44
N ASN A 599 -34.55 1.68 -30.96
CA ASN A 599 -33.56 0.72 -30.45
C ASN A 599 -32.54 0.36 -31.53
N TYR A 600 -32.98 0.14 -32.77
CA TYR A 600 -32.08 -0.16 -33.89
C TYR A 600 -31.11 1.00 -34.16
N TYR A 601 -31.60 2.23 -34.31
CA TYR A 601 -30.74 3.38 -34.55
C TYR A 601 -29.77 3.65 -33.39
N PHE A 602 -30.24 3.56 -32.14
CA PHE A 602 -29.38 3.73 -30.97
C PHE A 602 -28.29 2.65 -30.90
N SER A 603 -28.61 1.40 -31.25
CA SER A 603 -27.62 0.32 -31.29
C SER A 603 -26.47 0.60 -32.26
N LEU A 604 -26.74 1.26 -33.40
CA LEU A 604 -25.70 1.64 -34.36
C LEU A 604 -24.80 2.74 -33.82
N LEU A 605 -25.37 3.71 -33.08
CA LEU A 605 -24.59 4.74 -32.40
C LEU A 605 -23.69 4.14 -31.34
N LEU A 606 -24.25 3.29 -30.46
CA LEU A 606 -23.48 2.64 -29.40
C LEU A 606 -22.42 1.70 -29.97
N LYS A 607 -22.74 0.95 -31.04
CA LYS A 607 -21.79 0.10 -31.76
C LYS A 607 -20.57 0.90 -32.24
N LYS A 608 -20.80 2.01 -32.95
CA LYS A 608 -19.73 2.88 -33.45
C LYS A 608 -18.82 3.37 -32.31
N GLU A 609 -19.41 3.81 -31.20
CA GLU A 609 -18.65 4.35 -30.07
C GLU A 609 -17.88 3.24 -29.32
N LEU A 610 -18.43 2.04 -29.21
CA LEU A 610 -17.73 0.88 -28.63
C LEU A 610 -16.58 0.41 -29.52
N GLU A 611 -16.78 0.34 -30.84
CA GLU A 611 -15.73 -0.02 -31.81
C GLU A 611 -14.56 0.97 -31.79
N ALA A 612 -14.81 2.24 -31.45
CA ALA A 612 -13.75 3.24 -31.27
C ALA A 612 -12.79 2.93 -30.10
N TYR A 613 -13.22 2.12 -29.13
CA TYR A 613 -12.40 1.60 -28.02
C TYR A 613 -11.74 0.24 -28.35
N GLY A 614 -11.79 -0.20 -29.61
CA GLY A 614 -11.25 -1.50 -30.03
C GLY A 614 -12.12 -2.71 -29.62
N ILE A 615 -13.35 -2.48 -29.16
CA ILE A 615 -14.31 -3.55 -28.85
C ILE A 615 -14.91 -4.08 -30.15
N GLN A 616 -14.93 -5.40 -30.32
CA GLN A 616 -15.65 -6.04 -31.42
C GLN A 616 -17.14 -6.08 -31.11
N VAL A 617 -17.97 -5.50 -31.98
CA VAL A 617 -19.40 -5.37 -31.71
C VAL A 617 -20.25 -6.11 -32.73
N GLY A 618 -20.98 -7.12 -32.25
CA GLY A 618 -22.04 -7.79 -32.99
C GLY A 618 -23.39 -7.09 -32.81
N THR A 619 -24.32 -7.33 -33.74
CA THR A 619 -25.73 -7.00 -33.56
C THR A 619 -26.61 -8.20 -33.87
N THR A 620 -27.69 -8.42 -33.10
CA THR A 620 -28.65 -9.50 -33.39
C THR A 620 -29.50 -9.22 -34.63
N ARG A 621 -29.66 -7.94 -34.99
CA ARG A 621 -30.38 -7.48 -36.18
C ARG A 621 -29.39 -6.96 -37.21
N ALA A 622 -29.32 -7.64 -38.36
CA ALA A 622 -28.49 -7.24 -39.50
C ALA A 622 -29.09 -6.06 -40.30
N SER A 623 -30.39 -5.82 -40.17
CA SER A 623 -31.07 -4.66 -40.73
C SER A 623 -32.30 -4.30 -39.90
N ILE A 624 -32.82 -3.09 -40.09
CA ILE A 624 -34.01 -2.61 -39.35
C ILE A 624 -35.21 -3.56 -39.54
N GLY A 625 -35.41 -4.11 -40.74
CA GLY A 625 -36.54 -5.00 -41.04
C GLY A 625 -36.45 -6.44 -40.49
N LYS A 626 -35.32 -6.84 -39.87
CA LYS A 626 -35.16 -8.19 -39.32
C LYS A 626 -35.63 -8.26 -37.87
N ASP A 627 -36.37 -9.31 -37.54
CA ASP A 627 -36.93 -9.56 -36.20
C ASP A 627 -36.70 -11.03 -35.77
N PRO A 628 -35.49 -11.39 -35.30
CA PRO A 628 -35.22 -12.73 -34.81
C PRO A 628 -36.01 -13.06 -33.52
N SER A 629 -36.24 -14.35 -33.26
CA SER A 629 -36.93 -14.78 -32.03
C SER A 629 -36.12 -14.43 -30.78
N LEU A 630 -36.79 -14.25 -29.63
CA LEU A 630 -36.12 -13.93 -28.36
C LEU A 630 -35.05 -14.95 -27.98
N ALA A 631 -35.29 -16.24 -28.25
CA ALA A 631 -34.33 -17.29 -27.98
C ALA A 631 -33.09 -17.19 -28.89
N SER A 632 -33.30 -16.94 -30.19
CA SER A 632 -32.21 -16.78 -31.16
C SER A 632 -31.33 -15.57 -30.82
N ARG A 633 -31.93 -14.46 -30.37
CA ARG A 633 -31.20 -13.26 -29.93
C ARG A 633 -30.24 -13.55 -28.78
N GLY A 634 -30.73 -14.20 -27.72
CA GLY A 634 -29.89 -14.57 -26.56
C GLY A 634 -28.81 -15.60 -26.91
N GLN A 635 -29.16 -16.63 -27.70
CA GLN A 635 -28.21 -17.68 -28.11
C GLN A 635 -27.09 -17.14 -29.00
N SER A 636 -27.36 -16.08 -29.78
CA SER A 636 -26.36 -15.42 -30.61
C SER A 636 -25.23 -14.80 -29.80
N ALA A 637 -25.42 -14.61 -28.48
CA ALA A 637 -24.39 -14.10 -27.57
C ALA A 637 -23.26 -15.10 -27.30
N LYS A 638 -23.34 -16.32 -27.82
CA LYS A 638 -22.28 -17.33 -27.68
C LYS A 638 -20.98 -16.81 -28.29
N GLY A 639 -19.92 -16.78 -27.47
CA GLY A 639 -18.60 -16.29 -27.86
C GLY A 639 -18.43 -14.77 -27.78
N TYR A 640 -19.40 -14.06 -27.19
CA TYR A 640 -19.29 -12.68 -26.74
C TYR A 640 -19.08 -12.62 -25.22
N ASP A 641 -18.44 -11.55 -24.75
CA ASP A 641 -18.17 -11.29 -23.33
C ASP A 641 -19.36 -10.60 -22.62
N LEU A 642 -20.20 -9.90 -23.40
CA LEU A 642 -21.38 -9.21 -22.90
C LEU A 642 -22.53 -9.24 -23.90
N PHE A 643 -23.74 -9.51 -23.40
CA PHE A 643 -24.99 -9.32 -24.12
C PHE A 643 -25.76 -8.11 -23.57
N ILE A 644 -26.11 -7.16 -24.43
CA ILE A 644 -26.91 -5.97 -24.06
C ILE A 644 -28.17 -5.89 -24.93
N SER A 645 -29.33 -6.11 -24.33
CA SER A 645 -30.63 -5.86 -24.97
C SER A 645 -31.06 -4.41 -24.75
N LEU A 646 -31.23 -3.64 -25.81
CA LEU A 646 -31.53 -2.21 -25.78
C LEU A 646 -33.03 -1.99 -25.97
N HIS A 647 -33.67 -1.32 -25.01
CA HIS A 647 -35.11 -1.07 -24.96
C HIS A 647 -35.45 0.34 -24.44
N THR A 648 -36.73 0.69 -24.59
CA THR A 648 -37.37 1.80 -23.87
C THR A 648 -38.71 1.32 -23.32
N ASN A 649 -39.05 1.69 -22.10
CA ASN A 649 -40.18 1.11 -21.39
C ASN A 649 -41.50 1.85 -21.67
N ALA A 650 -42.63 1.27 -21.28
CA ALA A 650 -43.92 1.94 -21.25
C ALA A 650 -44.78 1.44 -20.08
N LEU A 651 -45.61 2.31 -19.51
CA LEU A 651 -46.49 1.94 -18.41
C LEU A 651 -47.85 2.67 -18.44
N ASN A 652 -47.84 4.00 -18.38
CA ASN A 652 -49.05 4.82 -18.17
C ASN A 652 -48.92 6.27 -18.67
N GLY A 653 -47.88 6.58 -19.45
CA GLY A 653 -47.57 7.92 -19.95
C GLY A 653 -46.94 8.87 -18.94
N SER A 654 -46.85 8.51 -17.64
CA SER A 654 -46.30 9.36 -16.58
C SER A 654 -45.00 8.82 -15.97
N ALA A 655 -44.77 7.51 -16.04
CA ALA A 655 -43.52 6.89 -15.60
C ALA A 655 -42.31 7.48 -16.36
N LYS A 656 -41.15 7.51 -15.72
CA LYS A 656 -39.92 8.09 -16.27
C LYS A 656 -38.67 7.51 -15.60
N GLY A 657 -37.55 7.60 -16.30
CA GLY A 657 -36.23 7.20 -15.81
C GLY A 657 -35.69 5.91 -16.42
N VAL A 658 -34.44 5.60 -16.07
CA VAL A 658 -33.72 4.41 -16.55
C VAL A 658 -33.83 3.26 -15.55
N GLU A 659 -34.01 2.05 -16.06
CA GLU A 659 -33.85 0.80 -15.30
C GLU A 659 -33.10 -0.25 -16.11
N ILE A 660 -32.32 -1.09 -15.44
CA ILE A 660 -31.63 -2.22 -16.08
C ILE A 660 -32.09 -3.51 -15.41
N TYR A 661 -32.53 -4.48 -16.21
CA TYR A 661 -32.82 -5.84 -15.75
C TYR A 661 -31.62 -6.74 -16.09
N GLU A 662 -30.96 -7.27 -15.08
CA GLU A 662 -29.83 -8.18 -15.29
C GLU A 662 -30.29 -9.62 -15.52
N ASP A 663 -29.42 -10.38 -16.18
CA ASP A 663 -29.60 -11.81 -16.21
C ASP A 663 -29.46 -12.41 -14.82
N VAL A 664 -30.51 -13.06 -14.31
CA VAL A 664 -30.51 -13.65 -12.97
C VAL A 664 -29.38 -14.66 -12.75
N ASN A 665 -28.86 -15.27 -13.82
CA ASN A 665 -27.79 -16.29 -13.78
C ASN A 665 -26.42 -15.82 -14.31
N ALA A 666 -26.33 -14.67 -14.98
CA ALA A 666 -25.13 -14.21 -15.68
C ALA A 666 -24.99 -12.67 -15.55
N ARG A 667 -24.48 -12.20 -14.41
CA ARG A 667 -24.56 -10.80 -13.98
C ARG A 667 -23.27 -10.01 -14.21
N ALA A 668 -23.43 -8.71 -14.41
CA ALA A 668 -22.39 -7.69 -14.38
C ALA A 668 -22.86 -6.48 -13.56
N THR A 669 -23.20 -6.71 -12.29
CA THR A 669 -23.96 -5.74 -11.47
C THR A 669 -23.26 -4.41 -11.26
N SER A 670 -21.93 -4.39 -11.19
CA SER A 670 -21.15 -3.15 -11.12
C SER A 670 -21.25 -2.34 -12.42
N LEU A 671 -21.17 -3.00 -13.58
CA LEU A 671 -21.38 -2.37 -14.89
C LEU A 671 -22.82 -1.85 -15.02
N ALA A 672 -23.83 -2.67 -14.69
CA ALA A 672 -25.23 -2.26 -14.75
C ALA A 672 -25.54 -1.07 -13.80
N THR A 673 -24.95 -1.06 -12.61
CA THR A 673 -25.07 0.06 -11.66
C THR A 673 -24.44 1.33 -12.19
N ASN A 674 -23.28 1.23 -12.84
CA ASN A 674 -22.62 2.39 -13.43
C ASN A 674 -23.37 2.88 -14.68
N LEU A 675 -23.89 1.98 -15.51
CA LEU A 675 -24.69 2.33 -16.68
C LEU A 675 -25.99 3.04 -16.29
N THR A 676 -26.72 2.59 -15.27
CA THR A 676 -27.92 3.33 -14.79
C THR A 676 -27.57 4.74 -14.31
N LYS A 677 -26.45 4.91 -13.60
CA LYS A 677 -25.95 6.25 -13.21
C LYS A 677 -25.60 7.09 -14.43
N THR A 678 -24.81 6.57 -15.37
CA THR A 678 -24.40 7.26 -16.60
C THR A 678 -25.59 7.66 -17.47
N ILE A 679 -26.57 6.78 -17.65
CA ILE A 679 -27.77 7.05 -18.46
C ILE A 679 -28.61 8.13 -17.77
N SER A 680 -28.89 7.97 -16.46
CA SER A 680 -29.70 8.93 -15.70
C SER A 680 -29.08 10.34 -15.69
N SER A 681 -27.76 10.43 -15.50
CA SER A 681 -27.03 11.70 -15.49
C SER A 681 -26.97 12.35 -16.88
N THR A 682 -26.73 11.54 -17.93
CA THR A 682 -26.67 12.05 -19.31
C THR A 682 -28.04 12.58 -19.73
N LEU A 683 -29.11 11.84 -19.47
CA LEU A 683 -30.45 12.23 -19.88
C LEU A 683 -31.06 13.31 -18.97
N GLY A 684 -30.66 13.36 -17.69
CA GLY A 684 -31.31 14.17 -16.68
C GLY A 684 -32.67 13.57 -16.31
N THR A 685 -32.70 12.27 -16.07
CA THR A 685 -33.89 11.46 -15.76
C THR A 685 -33.66 10.67 -14.46
N SER A 686 -34.73 10.11 -13.89
CA SER A 686 -34.61 9.38 -12.62
C SER A 686 -33.82 8.09 -12.79
N ASN A 687 -32.90 7.80 -11.87
CA ASN A 687 -32.26 6.48 -11.76
C ASN A 687 -33.17 5.54 -10.97
N ARG A 688 -33.72 4.51 -11.63
CA ARG A 688 -34.62 3.52 -11.01
C ARG A 688 -33.90 2.23 -10.62
N GLY A 689 -32.57 2.20 -10.78
CA GLY A 689 -31.68 1.15 -10.33
C GLY A 689 -31.63 -0.08 -11.22
N VAL A 690 -30.84 -1.05 -10.75
CA VAL A 690 -30.71 -2.38 -11.33
C VAL A 690 -31.74 -3.31 -10.70
N LYS A 691 -32.38 -4.14 -11.50
CA LYS A 691 -33.51 -5.00 -11.13
C LYS A 691 -33.29 -6.42 -11.61
N TYR A 692 -34.07 -7.33 -11.03
CA TYR A 692 -34.11 -8.74 -11.41
C TYR A 692 -35.56 -9.18 -11.53
N ARG A 693 -35.83 -10.11 -12.45
CA ARG A 693 -37.19 -10.66 -12.61
C ARG A 693 -37.13 -12.14 -12.94
N TYR A 694 -37.69 -12.94 -12.04
CA TYR A 694 -37.89 -14.38 -12.22
C TYR A 694 -39.28 -14.66 -12.81
N TYR A 695 -39.47 -15.84 -13.40
CA TYR A 695 -40.81 -16.36 -13.64
C TYR A 695 -41.55 -16.59 -12.32
N GLY A 696 -42.83 -16.25 -12.26
CA GLY A 696 -43.64 -16.50 -11.07
C GLY A 696 -43.82 -18.00 -10.83
N ALA A 697 -43.98 -18.40 -9.55
CA ALA A 697 -44.08 -19.79 -9.10
C ALA A 697 -45.17 -20.63 -9.79
N ASN A 698 -46.18 -19.98 -10.39
CA ASN A 698 -47.35 -20.63 -11.01
C ASN A 698 -47.30 -20.67 -12.54
N THR A 699 -46.13 -20.49 -13.17
CA THR A 699 -46.02 -20.52 -14.64
C THR A 699 -45.78 -21.95 -15.13
N SER A 700 -46.82 -22.59 -15.66
CA SER A 700 -46.73 -23.97 -16.16
C SER A 700 -45.68 -24.12 -17.27
N GLY A 701 -44.82 -25.14 -17.16
CA GLY A 701 -43.80 -25.47 -18.16
C GLY A 701 -42.51 -24.64 -18.12
N VAL A 702 -42.33 -23.74 -17.14
CA VAL A 702 -41.12 -22.92 -17.00
C VAL A 702 -40.57 -23.00 -15.58
N ASN A 703 -39.25 -23.19 -15.44
CA ASN A 703 -38.61 -23.19 -14.13
C ASN A 703 -38.81 -21.82 -13.44
N PRO A 704 -39.37 -21.77 -12.21
CA PRO A 704 -39.65 -20.51 -11.52
C PRO A 704 -38.40 -19.75 -11.08
N LYS A 705 -37.22 -20.37 -11.16
CA LYS A 705 -35.91 -19.72 -10.98
C LYS A 705 -35.31 -19.20 -12.29
N SER A 706 -35.98 -19.40 -13.43
CA SER A 706 -35.51 -18.88 -14.72
C SER A 706 -35.82 -17.40 -14.89
N ASN A 707 -34.99 -16.75 -15.71
CA ASN A 707 -35.17 -15.35 -16.08
C ASN A 707 -36.51 -15.12 -16.79
N TYR A 708 -37.25 -14.10 -16.38
CA TYR A 708 -38.50 -13.69 -16.99
C TYR A 708 -38.30 -13.23 -18.44
N TYR A 709 -37.26 -12.44 -18.71
CA TYR A 709 -37.01 -11.88 -20.03
C TYR A 709 -36.48 -12.94 -20.99
N GLY A 710 -37.15 -13.09 -22.14
CA GLY A 710 -36.85 -14.16 -23.11
C GLY A 710 -35.42 -14.15 -23.64
N VAL A 711 -34.88 -12.98 -23.90
CA VAL A 711 -33.51 -12.80 -24.40
C VAL A 711 -32.46 -13.13 -23.34
N LEU A 712 -32.67 -12.69 -22.09
CA LEU A 712 -31.77 -12.99 -20.97
C LEU A 712 -31.85 -14.47 -20.56
N ARG A 713 -33.04 -15.07 -20.59
CA ARG A 713 -33.21 -16.51 -20.32
C ARG A 713 -32.40 -17.40 -21.27
N ASN A 714 -32.16 -16.92 -22.49
CA ASN A 714 -31.40 -17.64 -23.50
C ASN A 714 -30.00 -17.05 -23.73
N ASN A 715 -29.56 -16.13 -22.87
CA ASN A 715 -28.26 -15.49 -23.00
C ASN A 715 -27.14 -16.53 -22.93
N ALA A 716 -26.28 -16.54 -23.94
CA ALA A 716 -25.13 -17.43 -24.03
C ALA A 716 -23.79 -16.72 -23.76
N ALA A 717 -23.80 -15.43 -23.40
CA ALA A 717 -22.62 -14.71 -22.93
C ALA A 717 -22.44 -14.84 -21.40
N PRO A 718 -21.21 -14.70 -20.87
CA PRO A 718 -20.93 -14.75 -19.43
C PRO A 718 -21.69 -13.70 -18.60
N ALA A 719 -22.10 -12.60 -19.22
CA ALA A 719 -22.97 -11.59 -18.63
C ALA A 719 -24.03 -11.09 -19.62
N GLY A 720 -25.22 -10.80 -19.11
CA GLY A 720 -26.34 -10.29 -19.91
C GLY A 720 -27.17 -9.25 -19.17
N MET A 721 -27.62 -8.22 -19.88
CA MET A 721 -28.54 -7.22 -19.33
C MET A 721 -29.52 -6.70 -20.37
N LEU A 722 -30.69 -6.27 -19.91
CA LEU A 722 -31.69 -5.54 -20.67
C LEU A 722 -31.81 -4.12 -20.11
N ILE A 723 -31.58 -3.13 -20.96
CA ILE A 723 -31.56 -1.72 -20.58
C ILE A 723 -32.82 -1.04 -21.08
N GLU A 724 -33.63 -0.55 -20.15
CA GLU A 724 -34.73 0.36 -20.41
C GLU A 724 -34.23 1.80 -20.25
N HIS A 725 -33.84 2.46 -21.35
CA HIS A 725 -33.14 3.75 -21.28
C HIS A 725 -34.02 4.89 -20.75
N CYS A 726 -35.31 4.84 -21.04
CA CYS A 726 -36.33 5.80 -20.65
C CYS A 726 -37.72 5.16 -20.76
N PHE A 727 -38.79 5.92 -20.48
CA PHE A 727 -40.17 5.54 -20.79
C PHE A 727 -40.67 6.25 -22.05
N HIS A 728 -40.94 5.49 -23.11
CA HIS A 728 -41.25 6.03 -24.43
C HIS A 728 -42.67 6.56 -24.61
N ASP A 729 -43.58 6.18 -23.71
CA ASP A 729 -44.95 6.71 -23.60
C ASP A 729 -45.01 8.04 -22.84
N ASN A 730 -43.89 8.45 -22.23
CA ASN A 730 -43.71 9.76 -21.61
C ASN A 730 -42.97 10.71 -22.56
N LEU A 731 -43.68 11.70 -23.11
CA LEU A 731 -43.13 12.64 -24.09
C LEU A 731 -41.86 13.37 -23.60
N ALA A 732 -41.82 13.76 -22.32
CA ALA A 732 -40.67 14.46 -21.76
C ALA A 732 -39.44 13.55 -21.61
N ASP A 733 -39.64 12.27 -21.30
CA ASP A 733 -38.57 11.30 -21.08
C ASP A 733 -37.97 10.84 -22.41
N VAL A 734 -38.82 10.49 -23.39
CA VAL A 734 -38.39 10.08 -24.72
C VAL A 734 -37.73 11.22 -25.51
N THR A 735 -38.19 12.47 -25.34
CA THR A 735 -37.56 13.63 -25.99
C THR A 735 -36.13 13.85 -25.49
N LYS A 736 -35.87 13.64 -24.19
CA LYS A 736 -34.51 13.70 -23.64
C LYS A 736 -33.62 12.59 -24.19
N TYR A 737 -34.16 11.38 -24.30
CA TYR A 737 -33.45 10.23 -24.87
C TYR A 737 -33.07 10.46 -26.33
N GLU A 738 -34.02 10.83 -27.19
CA GLU A 738 -33.77 11.02 -28.62
C GLU A 738 -32.86 12.22 -28.94
N SER A 739 -32.97 13.32 -28.18
CA SER A 739 -32.15 14.53 -28.37
C SER A 739 -30.70 14.36 -27.90
N LYS A 740 -30.43 13.42 -27.00
CA LYS A 740 -29.09 13.16 -26.45
C LYS A 740 -28.52 11.81 -26.86
N ALA A 741 -29.12 11.13 -27.84
CA ALA A 741 -28.76 9.78 -28.24
C ALA A 741 -27.27 9.58 -28.54
N GLU A 742 -26.63 10.52 -29.25
CA GLU A 742 -25.19 10.43 -29.58
C GLU A 742 -24.31 10.57 -28.34
N THR A 743 -24.56 11.59 -27.51
CA THR A 743 -23.85 11.79 -26.23
C THR A 743 -24.07 10.62 -25.28
N LEU A 744 -25.28 10.05 -25.25
CA LEU A 744 -25.61 8.89 -24.46
C LEU A 744 -24.83 7.66 -24.91
N ALA A 745 -24.80 7.37 -26.22
CA ALA A 745 -24.03 6.27 -26.78
C ALA A 745 -22.54 6.40 -26.43
N LYS A 746 -21.96 7.59 -26.57
CA LYS A 746 -20.56 7.87 -26.21
C LYS A 746 -20.27 7.64 -24.72
N ASN A 747 -21.11 8.16 -23.84
CA ASN A 747 -20.93 8.01 -22.38
C ASN A 747 -21.13 6.56 -21.92
N MET A 748 -22.08 5.84 -22.51
CA MET A 748 -22.28 4.41 -22.28
C MET A 748 -21.08 3.60 -22.77
N ALA A 749 -20.59 3.86 -23.98
CA ALA A 749 -19.40 3.19 -24.51
C ALA A 749 -18.17 3.42 -23.62
N SER A 750 -17.94 4.66 -23.15
CA SER A 750 -16.87 4.97 -22.20
C SER A 750 -17.03 4.22 -20.87
N THR A 751 -18.26 4.10 -20.37
CA THR A 751 -18.55 3.33 -19.13
C THR A 751 -18.24 1.84 -19.31
N ILE A 752 -18.62 1.26 -20.46
CA ILE A 752 -18.36 -0.14 -20.81
C ILE A 752 -16.87 -0.38 -21.06
N ALA A 753 -16.20 0.49 -21.81
CA ALA A 753 -14.77 0.42 -22.06
C ALA A 753 -13.95 0.46 -20.77
N SER A 754 -14.33 1.37 -19.85
CA SER A 754 -13.72 1.46 -18.52
C SER A 754 -13.90 0.19 -17.69
N TYR A 755 -15.05 -0.49 -17.82
CA TYR A 755 -15.31 -1.75 -17.13
C TYR A 755 -14.43 -2.89 -17.66
N TYR A 756 -14.19 -2.94 -18.98
CA TYR A 756 -13.34 -3.95 -19.62
C TYR A 756 -11.86 -3.56 -19.71
N GLY A 757 -11.46 -2.38 -19.25
CA GLY A 757 -10.08 -1.92 -19.29
C GLY A 757 -9.54 -1.64 -20.70
N VAL A 758 -10.41 -1.42 -21.68
CA VAL A 758 -10.03 -1.10 -23.08
C VAL A 758 -9.95 0.42 -23.29
N LYS A 759 -9.00 0.88 -24.12
CA LYS A 759 -8.54 2.29 -24.19
C LYS A 759 -9.06 3.04 -25.41
#